data_AF-A0A7D4FZY7-F1
#
_entry.id   AF-A0A7D4FZY7-F1
#
_cell.length_a   1.000
_cell.length_b   1.000
_cell.length_c   1.000
_cell.angle_alpha   90.00
_cell.angle_beta   90.00
_cell.angle_gamma   90.00
#
_symmetry.space_group_name_H-M   'P 1'
#
loop_
_entity.id
_entity.type
_entity.pdbx_description
1 polymer ?
#
loop_
_entity_poly.entity_id
_entity_poly.type
_entity_poly.pdbx_seq_one_letter_code
_entity_poly.pdbx_strand_id
1 'polypeptide(L)'
;MKKRFLSLIIALAMMVGVFTPLLSSAADEKTETVTLHKLMMDKATLDAWDFNQVEKDGYNGTQNLDQLKALNSLAGKDIKEIPNVYFALKFAADYKDATKAGKYVKADAADKLKPVEPLEATDNIDEAVGGLTTPNGVVFKTSALKGNFEMDEIHEKSTYKGENGETLTDMKAVPVKITLPLVNDKGVVPNAHVYPKNTEEKPDTHKDFTKEFTKEHPNGRTDEQKNEAAAEPHNVGDVIDYTVTTKVPAKTKWKTAFWDDKTTEGLTFIQRKDATAENKLEGKGITVKYDGKEMDATWYELSETENGFTLKLTETGLAEIAKATEDKVIRLDYHAKVNEKAVVDIPESNDVSFHYGNHKDHGTTPVPNKPNDNGELTVTKNWDTGVAKKDVEFTLYNAQTGKIVEAKDVEAVEGYEFKNPVTITAGDTMSYTWKGLNKNIEYKVEEKYNGYSAEYKKGDAGQITVKNYNDENPKPINPTEPKVVTYGAKFVKTDAEGKRLPGAEFVIRNADKKFLTGTDADRTAYETAQKAYEDAIKAYNALEADKQTKEERAKIAKLEKARDDAWNATLQDMTQWNGATKDDKNNIKLTSNELGQFEIAGLAPGKYTLVEVKSPEGYALPTNAEFEFEIKADGTLTVMNIDFGVKDDDKADNALQVINKKVTIPQTGGIGTIIFTAIGLAIMASAIIAIKKRQATEAR
;
A
#
# COMPACT_ATOMS: atom_id res chain seq x y z
N MET A 1 16.84 30.21 -64.65
CA MET A 1 18.18 30.11 -64.00
C MET A 1 18.29 31.25 -62.99
N LYS A 2 18.75 30.98 -61.76
CA LYS A 2 19.13 31.92 -60.68
C LYS A 2 17.96 32.54 -59.88
N LYS A 3 17.81 32.37 -58.56
CA LYS A 3 18.58 31.65 -57.54
C LYS A 3 17.61 31.20 -56.44
N ARG A 4 17.74 29.94 -56.03
CA ARG A 4 17.35 29.44 -54.72
C ARG A 4 18.10 30.24 -53.66
N PHE A 5 17.41 30.73 -52.63
CA PHE A 5 18.03 30.95 -51.32
C PHE A 5 17.25 30.16 -50.28
N LEU A 6 17.90 29.07 -49.86
CA LEU A 6 17.66 28.37 -48.62
C LEU A 6 17.75 29.38 -47.46
N SER A 7 16.74 29.40 -46.61
CA SER A 7 16.95 29.54 -45.16
C SER A 7 16.12 28.44 -44.50
N LEU A 8 16.77 27.28 -44.35
CA LEU A 8 16.31 26.16 -43.55
C LEU A 8 16.87 26.39 -42.14
N ILE A 9 16.03 26.87 -41.22
CA ILE A 9 16.07 26.43 -39.82
C ILE A 9 14.65 26.08 -39.40
N ILE A 10 14.54 24.86 -38.91
CA ILE A 10 13.37 24.07 -38.56
C ILE A 10 12.83 24.55 -37.21
N ALA A 11 11.54 24.89 -37.16
CA ALA A 11 10.58 24.63 -36.08
C ALA A 11 9.33 25.53 -36.28
N LEU A 12 8.34 24.99 -37.00
CA LEU A 12 6.89 25.17 -36.81
C LEU A 12 6.41 26.48 -36.13
N ALA A 13 6.82 27.64 -36.64
CA ALA A 13 6.21 28.91 -36.32
C ALA A 13 5.01 29.12 -37.25
N MET A 14 3.93 29.71 -36.75
CA MET A 14 2.90 30.30 -37.61
C MET A 14 3.55 31.43 -38.39
N MET A 15 4.16 31.12 -39.54
CA MET A 15 4.60 32.12 -40.51
C MET A 15 3.36 32.63 -41.23
N VAL A 16 2.64 33.54 -40.60
CA VAL A 16 1.86 34.51 -41.38
C VAL A 16 2.89 35.39 -42.10
N GLY A 17 2.81 35.40 -43.43
CA GLY A 17 3.88 35.81 -44.33
C GLY A 17 4.58 37.14 -44.00
N VAL A 18 5.91 37.10 -44.02
CA VAL A 18 6.78 38.28 -44.03
C VAL A 18 6.60 39.00 -45.38
N PHE A 19 5.63 39.91 -45.47
CA PHE A 19 5.64 40.93 -46.51
C PHE A 19 6.45 42.14 -46.03
N THR A 20 7.47 42.48 -46.80
CA THR A 20 8.12 43.79 -46.68
C THR A 20 7.07 44.85 -47.01
N PRO A 21 6.84 45.86 -46.15
CA PRO A 21 5.76 46.82 -46.38
C PRO A 21 6.06 47.62 -47.65
N LEU A 22 5.14 47.57 -48.61
CA LEU A 22 5.06 48.60 -49.64
C LEU A 22 4.79 49.92 -48.90
N LEU A 23 5.69 50.88 -49.05
CA LEU A 23 5.59 52.22 -48.46
C LEU A 23 4.33 52.93 -48.97
N SER A 24 3.25 52.85 -48.19
CA SER A 24 2.18 53.85 -48.20
C SER A 24 1.98 54.34 -46.78
N SER A 25 2.03 55.66 -46.61
CA SER A 25 1.86 56.39 -45.35
C SER A 25 0.55 55.99 -44.64
N ALA A 26 0.64 55.12 -43.65
CA ALA A 26 -0.40 54.85 -42.66
C ALA A 26 0.21 55.01 -41.27
N ALA A 27 -0.49 55.73 -40.39
CA ALA A 27 -0.02 56.08 -39.06
C ALA A 27 0.24 54.82 -38.21
N ASP A 28 1.49 54.61 -37.80
CA ASP A 28 1.95 53.78 -36.65
C ASP A 28 1.04 52.59 -36.27
N GLU A 29 0.62 51.77 -37.26
CA GLU A 29 -0.33 50.67 -37.06
C GLU A 29 0.31 49.57 -36.21
N LYS A 30 -0.43 49.11 -35.19
CA LYS A 30 0.05 48.19 -34.15
C LYS A 30 -0.87 46.99 -34.04
N THR A 31 -0.30 45.86 -33.65
CA THR A 31 -1.07 44.75 -33.08
C THR A 31 -1.35 45.09 -31.62
N GLU A 32 -2.58 45.52 -31.35
CA GLU A 32 -3.05 45.92 -30.03
C GLU A 32 -3.03 44.74 -29.05
N THR A 33 -3.52 43.58 -29.50
CA THR A 33 -3.59 42.38 -28.68
C THR A 33 -3.20 41.11 -29.42
N VAL A 34 -2.69 40.14 -28.66
CA VAL A 34 -2.54 38.75 -29.09
C VAL A 34 -3.29 37.87 -28.09
N THR A 35 -4.32 37.16 -28.55
CA THR A 35 -5.05 36.18 -27.75
C THR A 35 -4.46 34.80 -27.97
N LEU A 36 -3.97 34.17 -26.90
CA LEU A 36 -3.44 32.82 -26.92
C LEU A 36 -4.50 31.83 -26.45
N HIS A 37 -4.85 30.90 -27.34
CA HIS A 37 -5.80 29.82 -27.12
C HIS A 37 -5.06 28.49 -26.98
N LYS A 38 -5.08 27.91 -25.78
CA LYS A 38 -4.40 26.63 -25.54
C LYS A 38 -5.27 25.47 -25.97
N LEU A 39 -4.83 24.72 -26.96
CA LEU A 39 -5.60 23.61 -27.52
C LEU A 39 -5.16 22.25 -26.95
N MET A 40 -6.13 21.38 -26.71
CA MET A 40 -5.99 19.97 -26.40
C MET A 40 -6.59 19.13 -27.53
N MET A 41 -5.90 18.04 -27.89
CA MET A 41 -6.34 17.08 -28.90
C MET A 41 -5.68 15.72 -28.67
N ASP A 42 -6.18 14.67 -29.31
CA ASP A 42 -5.54 13.36 -29.28
C ASP A 42 -4.21 13.35 -30.05
N LYS A 43 -3.38 12.33 -29.79
CA LYS A 43 -2.04 12.19 -30.37
C LYS A 43 -2.05 12.05 -31.90
N ALA A 44 -3.00 11.32 -32.46
CA ALA A 44 -3.09 11.13 -33.91
C ALA A 44 -3.46 12.45 -34.61
N THR A 45 -4.36 13.22 -34.02
CA THR A 45 -4.77 14.55 -34.48
C THR A 45 -3.60 15.53 -34.37
N LEU A 46 -2.85 15.51 -33.27
CA LEU A 46 -1.66 16.35 -33.10
C LEU A 46 -0.62 15.99 -34.16
N ASP A 47 -0.30 14.72 -34.35
CA ASP A 47 0.71 14.24 -35.29
C ASP A 47 0.36 14.60 -36.75
N ALA A 48 -0.90 14.41 -37.13
CA ALA A 48 -1.43 14.74 -38.45
C ALA A 48 -1.60 16.25 -38.72
N TRP A 49 -1.31 17.11 -37.74
CA TRP A 49 -1.46 18.56 -37.91
C TRP A 49 -0.50 19.12 -38.98
N ASP A 50 -1.05 19.64 -40.07
CA ASP A 50 -0.33 20.33 -41.16
C ASP A 50 -0.67 21.83 -41.20
N PHE A 51 0.29 22.67 -40.80
CA PHE A 51 0.14 24.12 -40.77
C PHE A 51 -0.07 24.72 -42.17
N ASN A 52 0.58 24.17 -43.20
CA ASN A 52 0.45 24.71 -44.56
C ASN A 52 -0.96 24.50 -45.10
N GLN A 53 -1.60 23.38 -44.71
CA GLN A 53 -2.97 23.13 -45.10
C GLN A 53 -3.95 24.03 -44.35
N VAL A 54 -3.74 24.25 -43.05
CA VAL A 54 -4.56 25.16 -42.23
C VAL A 54 -4.50 26.59 -42.77
N GLU A 55 -3.32 27.07 -43.19
CA GLU A 55 -3.17 28.37 -43.85
C GLU A 55 -3.91 28.43 -45.19
N LYS A 56 -3.76 27.40 -46.06
CA LYS A 56 -4.50 27.30 -47.33
C LYS A 56 -6.01 27.30 -47.15
N ASP A 57 -6.51 26.74 -46.06
CA ASP A 57 -7.93 26.71 -45.74
C ASP A 57 -8.47 28.07 -45.26
N GLY A 58 -7.59 29.05 -45.02
CA GLY A 58 -7.96 30.43 -44.76
C GLY A 58 -7.49 30.99 -43.41
N TYR A 59 -6.66 30.26 -42.66
CA TYR A 59 -6.06 30.81 -41.44
C TYR A 59 -5.10 31.97 -41.74
N ASN A 60 -5.32 33.13 -41.13
CA ASN A 60 -4.50 34.34 -41.31
C ASN A 60 -4.29 35.14 -40.01
N GLY A 61 -4.50 34.50 -38.86
CA GLY A 61 -4.32 35.08 -37.53
C GLY A 61 -5.48 35.90 -36.99
N THR A 62 -6.56 36.08 -37.76
CA THR A 62 -7.78 36.81 -37.31
C THR A 62 -8.90 35.90 -36.80
N GLN A 63 -8.79 34.60 -37.05
CA GLN A 63 -9.80 33.63 -36.67
C GLN A 63 -9.78 33.44 -35.16
N ASN A 64 -10.95 33.52 -34.52
CA ASN A 64 -11.15 32.99 -33.17
C ASN A 64 -11.30 31.45 -33.18
N LEU A 65 -11.48 30.82 -32.03
CA LEU A 65 -11.52 29.35 -31.94
C LEU A 65 -12.60 28.71 -32.85
N ASP A 66 -13.82 29.25 -32.86
CA ASP A 66 -14.91 28.70 -33.67
C ASP A 66 -14.62 28.82 -35.17
N GLN A 67 -14.06 29.96 -35.58
CA GLN A 67 -13.65 30.20 -36.96
C GLN A 67 -12.47 29.30 -37.37
N LEU A 68 -11.53 29.02 -36.45
CA LEU A 68 -10.44 28.07 -36.69
C LEU A 68 -10.99 26.65 -36.87
N LYS A 69 -11.89 26.20 -36.00
CA LYS A 69 -12.50 24.87 -36.07
C LYS A 69 -13.34 24.66 -37.33
N ALA A 70 -13.88 25.73 -37.89
CA ALA A 70 -14.65 25.69 -39.13
C ALA A 70 -13.79 25.51 -40.40
N LEU A 71 -12.46 25.61 -40.31
CA LEU A 71 -11.57 25.38 -41.45
C LEU A 71 -11.62 23.91 -41.89
N ASN A 72 -11.60 23.68 -43.20
CA ASN A 72 -11.84 22.35 -43.78
C ASN A 72 -10.92 21.25 -43.22
N SER A 73 -9.64 21.52 -42.99
CA SER A 73 -8.67 20.57 -42.42
C SER A 73 -8.86 20.27 -40.93
N LEU A 74 -9.69 21.05 -40.25
CA LEU A 74 -9.94 20.96 -38.79
C LEU A 74 -11.40 20.61 -38.47
N ALA A 75 -12.31 20.80 -39.42
CA ALA A 75 -13.73 20.53 -39.26
C ALA A 75 -13.99 19.08 -38.81
N GLY A 76 -14.72 18.94 -37.70
CA GLY A 76 -15.09 17.64 -37.12
C GLY A 76 -14.02 16.96 -36.27
N LYS A 77 -12.83 17.56 -36.11
CA LYS A 77 -11.81 17.04 -35.17
C LYS A 77 -12.14 17.42 -33.74
N ASP A 78 -11.85 16.53 -32.79
CA ASP A 78 -11.99 16.81 -31.36
C ASP A 78 -10.82 17.70 -30.90
N ILE A 79 -11.07 19.01 -30.91
CA ILE A 79 -10.12 20.03 -30.47
C ILE A 79 -10.80 20.81 -29.35
N LYS A 80 -10.19 20.85 -28.18
CA LYS A 80 -10.72 21.55 -27.00
C LYS A 80 -9.81 22.71 -26.64
N GLU A 81 -10.38 23.83 -26.21
CA GLU A 81 -9.60 24.88 -25.58
C GLU A 81 -9.55 24.62 -24.07
N ILE A 82 -8.37 24.71 -23.47
CA ILE A 82 -8.16 24.38 -22.05
C ILE A 82 -7.70 25.59 -21.24
N PRO A 83 -8.28 25.80 -20.04
CA PRO A 83 -7.82 26.82 -19.10
C PRO A 83 -6.58 26.34 -18.33
N ASN A 84 -6.07 27.19 -17.45
CA ASN A 84 -5.09 26.85 -16.41
C ASN A 84 -3.70 26.46 -16.92
N VAL A 85 -3.35 26.82 -18.15
CA VAL A 85 -1.99 26.68 -18.68
C VAL A 85 -1.31 28.04 -18.72
N TYR A 86 -0.13 28.16 -18.11
CA TYR A 86 0.57 29.43 -17.99
C TYR A 86 1.47 29.68 -19.18
N PHE A 87 1.36 30.88 -19.77
CA PHE A 87 2.27 31.35 -20.81
C PHE A 87 2.97 32.63 -20.38
N ALA A 88 4.25 32.76 -20.75
CA ALA A 88 5.06 33.95 -20.52
C ALA A 88 5.68 34.47 -21.82
N LEU A 89 5.66 35.78 -21.99
CA LEU A 89 6.21 36.47 -23.15
C LEU A 89 7.70 36.76 -22.98
N LYS A 90 8.47 36.49 -24.02
CA LYS A 90 9.92 36.59 -24.07
C LYS A 90 10.37 37.32 -25.31
N PHE A 91 11.44 38.09 -25.19
CA PHE A 91 12.15 38.59 -26.37
C PHE A 91 12.81 37.40 -27.08
N ALA A 92 12.61 37.27 -28.40
CA ALA A 92 13.21 36.17 -29.14
C ALA A 92 14.75 36.20 -29.03
N ALA A 93 15.38 35.04 -29.22
CA ALA A 93 16.84 34.93 -29.16
C ALA A 93 17.58 35.82 -30.19
N ASP A 94 16.90 36.17 -31.29
CA ASP A 94 17.38 37.05 -32.35
C ASP A 94 16.86 38.50 -32.22
N TYR A 95 16.31 38.88 -31.05
CA TYR A 95 15.82 40.22 -30.82
C TYR A 95 16.93 41.27 -30.99
N LYS A 96 16.60 42.40 -31.64
CA LYS A 96 17.58 43.41 -32.06
C LYS A 96 18.41 43.98 -30.91
N ASP A 97 17.82 44.09 -29.73
CA ASP A 97 18.52 44.52 -28.52
C ASP A 97 19.10 43.29 -27.80
N ALA A 98 20.41 43.10 -27.92
CA ALA A 98 21.13 41.97 -27.35
C ALA A 98 21.06 41.91 -25.81
N THR A 99 20.76 43.02 -25.13
CA THR A 99 20.59 43.03 -23.67
C THR A 99 19.26 42.42 -23.23
N LYS A 100 18.28 42.37 -24.14
CA LYS A 100 16.94 41.82 -23.92
C LYS A 100 16.75 40.43 -24.55
N ALA A 101 17.50 40.12 -25.61
CA ALA A 101 17.39 38.87 -26.35
C ALA A 101 17.40 37.64 -25.44
N GLY A 102 16.41 36.77 -25.60
CA GLY A 102 16.26 35.54 -24.80
C GLY A 102 15.82 35.73 -23.35
N LYS A 103 15.46 36.96 -22.93
CA LYS A 103 14.92 37.24 -21.58
C LYS A 103 13.41 37.47 -21.63
N TYR A 104 12.74 37.31 -20.49
CA TYR A 104 11.31 37.60 -20.39
C TYR A 104 11.03 39.09 -20.52
N VAL A 105 9.91 39.44 -21.14
CA VAL A 105 9.41 40.82 -21.17
C VAL A 105 8.86 41.14 -19.79
N LYS A 106 9.36 42.21 -19.16
CA LYS A 106 8.90 42.58 -17.82
C LYS A 106 7.49 43.18 -17.85
N ALA A 107 6.63 42.71 -16.97
CA ALA A 107 5.25 43.14 -16.84
C ALA A 107 5.10 44.48 -16.12
N ASP A 108 4.02 45.18 -16.44
CA ASP A 108 3.50 46.27 -15.65
C ASP A 108 3.05 45.75 -14.27
N ALA A 109 3.27 46.56 -13.23
CA ALA A 109 2.96 46.16 -11.87
C ALA A 109 1.44 46.01 -11.61
N ALA A 110 0.61 46.77 -12.33
CA ALA A 110 -0.85 46.74 -12.20
C ALA A 110 -1.51 45.75 -13.16
N ASP A 111 -0.83 45.34 -14.24
CA ASP A 111 -1.37 44.41 -15.23
C ASP A 111 -0.28 43.44 -15.76
N LYS A 112 -0.34 42.20 -15.28
CA LYS A 112 0.61 41.14 -15.65
C LYS A 112 0.54 40.70 -17.12
N LEU A 113 -0.49 41.11 -17.86
CA LEU A 113 -0.63 40.83 -19.30
C LEU A 113 -0.17 42.01 -20.17
N LYS A 114 0.30 43.09 -19.55
CA LYS A 114 0.85 44.28 -20.21
C LYS A 114 2.34 44.43 -19.93
N PRO A 115 3.18 44.75 -20.93
CA PRO A 115 4.57 45.13 -20.66
C PRO A 115 4.68 46.47 -19.94
N VAL A 116 5.72 46.62 -19.12
CA VAL A 116 6.10 47.92 -18.55
C VAL A 116 6.60 48.86 -19.64
N GLU A 117 6.39 50.16 -19.44
CA GLU A 117 6.87 51.22 -20.34
C GLU A 117 7.81 52.16 -19.59
N PRO A 118 9.08 52.35 -20.02
CA PRO A 118 9.73 51.76 -21.19
C PRO A 118 9.96 50.24 -21.07
N LEU A 119 10.12 49.54 -22.22
CA LEU A 119 10.30 48.09 -22.23
C LEU A 119 11.57 47.66 -21.48
N GLU A 120 11.39 46.78 -20.51
CA GLU A 120 12.45 46.15 -19.73
C GLU A 120 12.44 44.63 -19.92
N ALA A 121 13.60 44.01 -19.69
CA ALA A 121 13.77 42.57 -19.65
C ALA A 121 13.98 42.10 -18.22
N THR A 122 13.53 40.88 -17.91
CA THR A 122 13.74 40.23 -16.62
C THR A 122 14.08 38.76 -16.82
N ASP A 123 14.90 38.21 -15.93
CA ASP A 123 15.16 36.77 -15.85
C ASP A 123 14.19 36.09 -14.85
N ASN A 124 13.44 36.89 -14.06
CA ASN A 124 12.47 36.41 -13.09
C ASN A 124 11.11 36.19 -13.76
N ILE A 125 10.66 34.93 -13.82
CA ILE A 125 9.38 34.56 -14.42
C ILE A 125 8.17 35.23 -13.74
N ASP A 126 8.23 35.52 -12.44
CA ASP A 126 7.14 36.17 -11.70
C ASP A 126 6.95 37.66 -12.04
N GLU A 127 7.97 38.25 -12.65
CA GLU A 127 7.94 39.60 -13.19
C GLU A 127 7.61 39.63 -14.67
N ALA A 128 7.53 38.47 -15.34
CA ALA A 128 7.27 38.40 -16.78
C ALA A 128 5.83 38.80 -17.12
N VAL A 129 5.64 39.31 -18.33
CA VAL A 129 4.33 39.42 -18.97
C VAL A 129 3.81 37.99 -19.19
N GLY A 130 2.80 37.58 -18.44
CA GLY A 130 2.35 36.20 -18.43
C GLY A 130 1.09 35.97 -17.61
N GLY A 131 0.41 34.85 -17.91
CA GLY A 131 -0.82 34.48 -17.23
C GLY A 131 -1.34 33.09 -17.61
N LEU A 132 -2.27 32.59 -16.79
CA LEU A 132 -3.01 31.36 -17.06
C LEU A 132 -4.04 31.58 -18.17
N THR A 133 -4.18 30.60 -19.06
CA THR A 133 -5.31 30.54 -19.97
C THR A 133 -6.63 30.43 -19.20
N THR A 134 -7.67 31.06 -19.74
CA THR A 134 -9.05 30.88 -19.31
C THR A 134 -9.76 29.95 -20.30
N PRO A 135 -11.04 29.59 -20.10
CA PRO A 135 -11.81 28.85 -21.10
C PRO A 135 -11.91 29.54 -22.48
N ASN A 136 -11.56 30.83 -22.57
CA ASN A 136 -11.52 31.62 -23.81
C ASN A 136 -10.11 32.13 -24.15
N GLY A 137 -9.07 31.51 -23.58
CA GLY A 137 -7.68 31.87 -23.81
C GLY A 137 -7.17 32.95 -22.85
N VAL A 138 -6.02 33.53 -23.18
CA VAL A 138 -5.40 34.64 -22.45
C VAL A 138 -5.01 35.76 -23.41
N VAL A 139 -5.31 37.01 -23.05
CA VAL A 139 -5.13 38.17 -23.93
C VAL A 139 -3.90 38.98 -23.49
N PHE A 140 -2.85 38.97 -24.30
CA PHE A 140 -1.66 39.79 -24.10
C PHE A 140 -1.84 41.17 -24.76
N LYS A 141 -1.47 42.24 -24.03
CA LYS A 141 -1.50 43.62 -24.55
C LYS A 141 -0.16 43.92 -25.22
N THR A 142 -0.16 44.05 -26.54
CA THR A 142 1.07 44.03 -27.36
C THR A 142 1.35 45.33 -28.09
N SER A 143 0.54 46.36 -27.91
CA SER A 143 0.65 47.64 -28.63
C SER A 143 2.00 48.35 -28.47
N ALA A 144 2.72 48.12 -27.37
CA ALA A 144 4.05 48.68 -27.10
C ALA A 144 5.20 47.87 -27.72
N LEU A 145 4.94 46.69 -28.27
CA LEU A 145 5.97 45.72 -28.68
C LEU A 145 6.29 45.82 -30.18
N LYS A 146 7.58 45.83 -30.51
CA LYS A 146 8.08 45.85 -31.90
C LYS A 146 9.28 44.90 -32.04
N GLY A 147 9.21 43.93 -32.95
CA GLY A 147 10.27 42.93 -33.18
C GLY A 147 9.81 41.49 -32.98
N ASN A 148 10.76 40.57 -32.75
CA ASN A 148 10.51 39.14 -32.61
C ASN A 148 10.33 38.74 -31.14
N PHE A 149 9.29 37.97 -30.84
CA PHE A 149 8.96 37.50 -29.50
C PHE A 149 8.61 36.01 -29.51
N GLU A 150 8.75 35.39 -28.35
CA GLU A 150 8.35 34.01 -28.10
C GLU A 150 7.39 33.98 -26.90
N MET A 151 6.40 33.09 -26.92
CA MET A 151 5.54 32.80 -25.77
C MET A 151 5.81 31.38 -25.29
N ASP A 152 6.46 31.26 -24.13
CA ASP A 152 6.89 30.01 -23.52
C ASP A 152 5.76 29.44 -22.64
N GLU A 153 5.53 28.13 -22.72
CA GLU A 153 4.60 27.42 -21.83
C GLU A 153 5.31 26.98 -20.55
N ILE A 154 4.85 27.47 -19.41
CA ILE A 154 5.52 27.28 -18.12
C ILE A 154 4.72 26.28 -17.28
N HIS A 155 5.16 25.02 -17.31
CA HIS A 155 4.43 23.92 -16.66
C HIS A 155 4.37 24.07 -15.14
N GLU A 156 5.45 24.56 -14.51
CA GLU A 156 5.57 24.82 -13.06
C GLU A 156 4.68 25.98 -12.57
N LYS A 157 4.09 26.76 -13.47
CA LYS A 157 3.13 27.82 -13.15
C LYS A 157 1.71 27.47 -13.60
N SER A 158 1.54 26.36 -14.31
CA SER A 158 0.25 25.88 -14.82
C SER A 158 -0.48 25.08 -13.76
N THR A 159 -1.80 25.25 -13.63
CA THR A 159 -2.63 24.48 -12.68
C THR A 159 -3.55 23.47 -13.38
N TYR A 160 -3.31 23.26 -14.69
CA TYR A 160 -4.02 22.27 -15.48
C TYR A 160 -3.74 20.85 -14.98
N LYS A 161 -4.82 20.10 -14.78
CA LYS A 161 -4.85 18.67 -14.50
C LYS A 161 -6.08 18.07 -15.18
N GLY A 162 -5.90 16.98 -15.91
CA GLY A 162 -6.98 16.29 -16.61
C GLY A 162 -7.99 15.68 -15.65
N GLU A 163 -9.22 15.46 -16.14
CA GLU A 163 -10.34 15.00 -15.31
C GLU A 163 -10.10 13.62 -14.68
N ASN A 164 -9.30 12.76 -15.32
CA ASN A 164 -8.99 11.40 -14.84
C ASN A 164 -7.54 11.27 -14.33
N GLY A 165 -6.86 12.40 -14.14
CA GLY A 165 -5.48 12.49 -13.68
C GLY A 165 -4.45 12.70 -14.79
N GLU A 166 -4.87 12.99 -16.01
CA GLU A 166 -3.96 13.25 -17.12
C GLU A 166 -3.09 14.49 -16.87
N THR A 167 -1.91 14.48 -17.47
CA THR A 167 -0.99 15.63 -17.50
C THR A 167 -0.60 15.95 -18.93
N LEU A 168 -0.28 17.23 -19.18
CA LEU A 168 0.19 17.67 -20.50
C LEU A 168 1.49 16.94 -20.88
N THR A 169 1.55 16.43 -22.11
CA THR A 169 2.70 15.68 -22.63
C THR A 169 3.29 16.30 -23.90
N ASP A 170 2.87 15.84 -25.08
CA ASP A 170 3.38 16.32 -26.36
C ASP A 170 2.87 17.73 -26.65
N MET A 171 3.61 18.47 -27.48
CA MET A 171 3.28 19.85 -27.82
C MET A 171 3.68 20.18 -29.26
N LYS A 172 2.85 21.00 -29.93
CA LYS A 172 3.17 21.65 -31.21
C LYS A 172 2.92 23.15 -31.13
N ALA A 173 3.76 23.91 -31.84
CA ALA A 173 3.77 25.38 -31.81
C ALA A 173 3.99 25.96 -30.41
N VAL A 174 4.86 25.32 -29.63
CA VAL A 174 5.35 25.77 -28.32
C VAL A 174 6.88 25.75 -28.37
N PRO A 175 7.58 26.87 -28.09
CA PRO A 175 7.00 28.19 -27.82
C PRO A 175 6.32 28.80 -29.06
N VAL A 176 5.38 29.70 -28.83
CA VAL A 176 4.72 30.44 -29.93
C VAL A 176 5.66 31.55 -30.38
N LYS A 177 6.13 31.52 -31.63
CA LYS A 177 6.99 32.57 -32.18
C LYS A 177 6.16 33.58 -32.97
N ILE A 178 6.30 34.87 -32.64
CA ILE A 178 5.55 35.96 -33.28
C ILE A 178 6.47 37.15 -33.61
N THR A 179 6.18 37.83 -34.71
CA THR A 179 6.80 39.13 -35.05
C THR A 179 5.73 40.21 -34.94
N LEU A 180 6.04 41.29 -34.20
CA LEU A 180 5.13 42.40 -33.95
C LEU A 180 5.60 43.71 -34.62
N PRO A 181 4.70 44.49 -35.25
CA PRO A 181 3.29 44.18 -35.47
C PRO A 181 3.09 42.97 -36.41
N LEU A 182 2.05 42.19 -36.16
CA LEU A 182 1.69 41.02 -36.96
C LEU A 182 0.96 41.50 -38.21
N VAL A 183 1.43 41.07 -39.38
CA VAL A 183 0.92 41.52 -40.69
C VAL A 183 0.46 40.30 -41.49
N ASN A 184 -0.67 40.41 -42.18
CA ASN A 184 -1.12 39.44 -43.18
C ASN A 184 -1.40 40.14 -44.52
N ASP A 185 -1.95 39.42 -45.50
CA ASP A 185 -2.26 39.95 -46.84
C ASP A 185 -3.23 41.15 -46.84
N LYS A 186 -3.92 41.41 -45.73
CA LYS A 186 -4.86 42.52 -45.54
C LYS A 186 -4.28 43.68 -44.72
N GLY A 187 -3.01 43.60 -44.29
CA GLY A 187 -2.35 44.62 -43.47
C GLY A 187 -2.06 44.15 -42.04
N VAL A 188 -1.86 45.12 -41.13
CA VAL A 188 -1.65 44.82 -39.70
C VAL A 188 -2.90 44.15 -39.13
N VAL A 189 -2.70 43.09 -38.36
CA VAL A 189 -3.75 42.43 -37.57
C VAL A 189 -3.80 43.09 -36.20
N PRO A 190 -4.85 43.89 -35.87
CA PRO A 190 -4.89 44.61 -34.60
C PRO A 190 -5.14 43.68 -33.41
N ASN A 191 -5.97 42.66 -33.58
CA ASN A 191 -6.25 41.63 -32.58
C ASN A 191 -5.95 40.27 -33.20
N ALA A 192 -4.79 39.71 -32.86
CA ALA A 192 -4.34 38.43 -33.40
C ALA A 192 -4.71 37.29 -32.46
N HIS A 193 -4.85 36.09 -33.03
CA HIS A 193 -5.10 34.85 -32.30
C HIS A 193 -3.99 33.84 -32.58
N VAL A 194 -3.56 33.11 -31.55
CA VAL A 194 -2.51 32.08 -31.64
C VAL A 194 -2.93 30.81 -30.91
N TYR A 195 -2.50 29.66 -31.43
CA TYR A 195 -3.03 28.34 -31.03
C TYR A 195 -1.91 27.34 -30.70
N PRO A 196 -1.19 27.45 -29.58
CA PRO A 196 -0.34 26.36 -29.09
C PRO A 196 -1.19 25.13 -28.73
N LYS A 197 -0.62 23.93 -28.89
CA LYS A 197 -1.39 22.67 -28.79
C LYS A 197 -0.64 21.64 -27.97
N ASN A 198 -1.36 20.86 -27.16
CA ASN A 198 -0.82 19.70 -26.47
C ASN A 198 -1.69 18.45 -26.66
N THR A 199 -1.10 17.32 -26.30
CA THR A 199 -1.81 16.11 -25.84
C THR A 199 -1.76 16.04 -24.33
N GLU A 200 -2.59 15.18 -23.76
CA GLU A 200 -2.49 14.76 -22.37
C GLU A 200 -2.47 13.25 -22.26
N GLU A 201 -1.76 12.74 -21.27
CA GLU A 201 -1.68 11.30 -21.00
C GLU A 201 -1.67 11.05 -19.51
N LYS A 202 -2.11 9.85 -19.13
CA LYS A 202 -2.10 9.36 -17.75
C LYS A 202 -1.05 8.24 -17.60
N PRO A 203 -0.26 8.24 -16.52
CA PRO A 203 0.48 7.05 -16.15
C PRO A 203 -0.46 5.91 -15.77
N ASP A 204 0.07 4.69 -15.81
CA ASP A 204 -0.67 3.50 -15.42
C ASP A 204 0.20 2.68 -14.46
N THR A 205 -0.28 2.43 -13.25
CA THR A 205 0.50 1.81 -12.18
C THR A 205 -0.19 0.55 -11.67
N HIS A 206 0.55 -0.55 -11.60
CA HIS A 206 0.07 -1.84 -11.15
C HIS A 206 0.94 -2.40 -10.04
N LYS A 207 0.32 -3.14 -9.13
CA LYS A 207 0.97 -3.83 -8.01
C LYS A 207 0.41 -5.24 -7.87
N ASP A 208 1.30 -6.22 -7.72
CA ASP A 208 0.95 -7.61 -7.45
C ASP A 208 2.15 -8.38 -6.88
N PHE A 209 1.96 -9.66 -6.58
CA PHE A 209 3.05 -10.60 -6.37
C PHE A 209 3.90 -10.70 -7.63
N THR A 210 5.22 -10.78 -7.47
CA THR A 210 6.18 -10.80 -8.58
C THR A 210 5.88 -11.89 -9.60
N LYS A 211 5.42 -13.07 -9.12
CA LYS A 211 5.08 -14.23 -9.95
C LYS A 211 3.93 -13.98 -10.94
N GLU A 212 3.06 -13.00 -10.68
CA GLU A 212 1.93 -12.68 -11.54
C GLU A 212 2.34 -11.80 -12.74
N PHE A 213 3.51 -11.18 -12.68
CA PHE A 213 4.08 -10.38 -13.78
C PHE A 213 4.77 -11.29 -14.80
N THR A 214 3.99 -11.79 -15.76
CA THR A 214 4.46 -12.66 -16.85
C THR A 214 4.57 -11.90 -18.16
N LYS A 215 5.05 -12.55 -19.23
CA LYS A 215 5.09 -11.93 -20.56
C LYS A 215 3.69 -11.66 -21.11
N GLU A 216 2.78 -12.57 -20.80
CA GLU A 216 1.37 -12.53 -21.19
C GLU A 216 0.57 -11.55 -20.31
N HIS A 217 1.01 -11.36 -19.06
CA HIS A 217 0.41 -10.44 -18.09
C HIS A 217 1.45 -9.47 -17.52
N PRO A 218 1.93 -8.49 -18.31
CA PRO A 218 2.98 -7.56 -17.90
C PRO A 218 2.56 -6.60 -16.79
N ASN A 219 1.26 -6.54 -16.46
CA ASN A 219 0.68 -5.70 -15.41
C ASN A 219 0.21 -6.51 -14.19
N GLY A 220 0.49 -7.82 -14.13
CA GLY A 220 -0.05 -8.70 -13.09
C GLY A 220 -1.55 -8.94 -13.25
N ARG A 221 -2.22 -9.33 -12.15
CA ARG A 221 -3.67 -9.52 -12.11
C ARG A 221 -4.41 -8.18 -12.12
N THR A 222 -5.62 -8.17 -12.69
CA THR A 222 -6.50 -7.00 -12.64
C THR A 222 -6.96 -6.71 -11.21
N ASP A 223 -7.46 -5.50 -10.96
CA ASP A 223 -8.01 -5.14 -9.65
C ASP A 223 -9.19 -6.03 -9.24
N GLU A 224 -10.06 -6.41 -10.19
CA GLU A 224 -11.15 -7.35 -9.96
C GLU A 224 -10.63 -8.73 -9.51
N GLN A 225 -9.64 -9.27 -10.22
CA GLN A 225 -9.01 -10.55 -9.88
C GLN A 225 -8.35 -10.54 -8.50
N LYS A 226 -7.70 -9.43 -8.11
CA LYS A 226 -7.08 -9.30 -6.78
C LYS A 226 -8.13 -9.19 -5.67
N ASN A 227 -9.22 -8.45 -5.89
CA ASN A 227 -10.30 -8.29 -4.92
C ASN A 227 -11.08 -9.59 -4.65
N GLU A 228 -11.18 -10.46 -5.66
CA GLU A 228 -11.85 -11.76 -5.55
C GLU A 228 -10.92 -12.88 -5.05
N ALA A 229 -9.60 -12.70 -5.15
CA ALA A 229 -8.63 -13.69 -4.73
C ALA A 229 -8.63 -13.87 -3.20
N ALA A 230 -8.51 -15.13 -2.77
CA ALA A 230 -8.17 -15.43 -1.38
C ALA A 230 -6.75 -14.97 -1.06
N ALA A 231 -6.48 -14.63 0.20
CA ALA A 231 -5.14 -14.33 0.66
C ALA A 231 -4.23 -15.57 0.50
N GLU A 232 -2.99 -15.37 0.03
CA GLU A 232 -2.04 -16.46 -0.16
C GLU A 232 -1.48 -16.93 1.18
N PRO A 233 -1.56 -18.23 1.51
CA PRO A 233 -1.13 -18.70 2.81
C PRO A 233 0.39 -18.86 2.90
N HIS A 234 0.96 -18.38 4.00
CA HIS A 234 2.39 -18.40 4.28
C HIS A 234 2.70 -18.74 5.74
N ASN A 235 3.91 -19.25 5.96
CA ASN A 235 4.46 -19.37 7.31
C ASN A 235 5.00 -18.01 7.76
N VAL A 236 4.95 -17.73 9.07
CA VAL A 236 5.77 -16.66 9.62
C VAL A 236 7.24 -16.97 9.33
N GLY A 237 7.98 -15.99 8.83
CA GLY A 237 9.34 -16.21 8.34
C GLY A 237 9.47 -16.15 6.82
N ASP A 238 8.39 -16.46 6.09
CA ASP A 238 8.41 -16.46 4.63
C ASP A 238 8.69 -15.05 4.08
N VAL A 239 9.49 -14.99 3.02
CA VAL A 239 9.78 -13.76 2.26
C VAL A 239 8.88 -13.73 1.04
N ILE A 240 8.11 -12.65 0.92
CA ILE A 240 7.13 -12.45 -0.15
C ILE A 240 7.71 -11.47 -1.17
N ASP A 241 7.64 -11.85 -2.44
CA ASP A 241 8.18 -11.07 -3.56
C ASP A 241 7.06 -10.21 -4.19
N TYR A 242 7.21 -8.89 -4.20
CA TYR A 242 6.26 -7.93 -4.77
C TYR A 242 6.86 -7.15 -5.94
N THR A 243 6.02 -6.80 -6.91
CA THR A 243 6.39 -5.93 -8.02
C THR A 243 5.39 -4.78 -8.16
N VAL A 244 5.91 -3.57 -8.34
CA VAL A 244 5.15 -2.42 -8.84
C VAL A 244 5.68 -2.05 -10.22
N THR A 245 4.79 -1.89 -11.19
CA THR A 245 5.13 -1.34 -12.51
C THR A 245 4.40 -0.03 -12.72
N THR A 246 5.02 0.92 -13.40
CA THR A 246 4.40 2.20 -13.77
C THR A 246 4.79 2.55 -15.19
N LYS A 247 3.77 2.64 -16.06
CA LYS A 247 3.91 3.16 -17.40
C LYS A 247 4.06 4.68 -17.34
N VAL A 248 5.19 5.16 -17.84
CA VAL A 248 5.51 6.57 -18.00
C VAL A 248 5.16 6.96 -19.44
N PRO A 249 4.20 7.87 -19.65
CA PRO A 249 3.85 8.33 -20.99
C PRO A 249 5.02 9.01 -21.70
N ALA A 250 5.08 8.84 -23.02
CA ALA A 250 6.04 9.55 -23.86
C ALA A 250 6.02 11.06 -23.63
N LYS A 251 7.20 11.70 -23.66
CA LYS A 251 7.37 13.16 -23.57
C LYS A 251 6.76 13.79 -22.32
N THR A 252 6.65 13.03 -21.22
CA THR A 252 6.18 13.55 -19.93
C THR A 252 6.93 14.81 -19.48
N LYS A 253 6.24 15.67 -18.73
CA LYS A 253 6.73 16.98 -18.24
C LYS A 253 6.73 17.08 -16.72
N TRP A 254 6.62 15.95 -16.04
CA TRP A 254 6.52 15.90 -14.58
C TRP A 254 7.70 16.58 -13.88
N LYS A 255 7.36 17.25 -12.78
CA LYS A 255 8.28 17.84 -11.80
C LYS A 255 8.27 17.08 -10.48
N THR A 256 7.40 16.11 -10.35
CA THR A 256 7.40 15.11 -9.29
C THR A 256 6.90 13.80 -9.84
N ALA A 257 7.55 12.73 -9.39
CA ALA A 257 7.10 11.35 -9.54
C ALA A 257 7.69 10.55 -8.37
N PHE A 258 6.85 9.94 -7.54
CA PHE A 258 7.31 9.08 -6.46
C PHE A 258 6.29 8.01 -6.11
N TRP A 259 6.80 6.91 -5.55
CA TRP A 259 6.02 5.81 -4.99
C TRP A 259 6.19 5.84 -3.48
N ASP A 260 5.08 5.72 -2.76
CA ASP A 260 5.07 5.55 -1.31
C ASP A 260 4.30 4.28 -0.97
N ASP A 261 4.96 3.33 -0.29
CA ASP A 261 4.37 2.05 0.11
C ASP A 261 4.35 1.92 1.63
N LYS A 262 3.26 1.39 2.18
CA LYS A 262 3.10 1.08 3.61
C LYS A 262 2.56 -0.33 3.79
N THR A 263 3.13 -1.07 4.75
CA THR A 263 2.69 -2.41 5.11
C THR A 263 1.84 -2.40 6.38
N THR A 264 0.92 -3.36 6.51
CA THR A 264 0.34 -3.73 7.80
C THR A 264 1.39 -4.38 8.69
N GLU A 265 1.17 -4.38 10.01
CA GLU A 265 2.22 -4.71 10.99
C GLU A 265 2.75 -6.15 10.91
N GLY A 266 1.99 -7.10 10.33
CA GLY A 266 2.42 -8.48 10.13
C GLY A 266 3.40 -8.66 8.96
N LEU A 267 3.71 -7.60 8.23
CA LEU A 267 4.71 -7.57 7.15
C LEU A 267 5.83 -6.59 7.46
N THR A 268 7.06 -7.08 7.46
CA THR A 268 8.28 -6.26 7.56
C THR A 268 8.92 -6.09 6.19
N PHE A 269 8.95 -4.86 5.68
CA PHE A 269 9.69 -4.53 4.46
C PHE A 269 11.19 -4.79 4.64
N ILE A 270 11.80 -5.46 3.66
CA ILE A 270 13.23 -5.77 3.67
C ILE A 270 14.00 -4.59 3.08
N GLN A 271 14.61 -3.80 3.97
CA GLN A 271 15.43 -2.65 3.58
C GLN A 271 16.72 -3.12 2.91
N ARG A 272 17.27 -2.34 1.97
CA ARG A 272 18.54 -2.68 1.29
C ARG A 272 19.70 -2.92 2.26
N LYS A 273 19.74 -2.19 3.39
CA LYS A 273 20.76 -2.36 4.44
C LYS A 273 20.69 -3.73 5.14
N ASP A 274 19.51 -4.34 5.18
CA ASP A 274 19.24 -5.61 5.85
C ASP A 274 19.28 -6.81 4.89
N ALA A 275 19.33 -6.55 3.57
CA ALA A 275 19.40 -7.53 2.50
C ALA A 275 20.80 -8.15 2.32
N THR A 276 21.32 -8.75 3.40
CA THR A 276 22.70 -9.27 3.49
C THR A 276 22.73 -10.79 3.58
N ALA A 277 23.88 -11.38 3.29
CA ALA A 277 24.13 -12.82 3.49
C ALA A 277 24.01 -13.23 4.98
N GLU A 278 24.37 -12.35 5.91
CA GLU A 278 24.24 -12.58 7.36
C GLU A 278 22.79 -12.81 7.77
N ASN A 279 21.88 -11.98 7.25
CA ASN A 279 20.44 -12.12 7.49
C ASN A 279 19.79 -13.21 6.62
N LYS A 280 20.55 -13.88 5.74
CA LYS A 280 20.06 -14.81 4.71
C LYS A 280 19.07 -14.15 3.73
N LEU A 281 19.26 -12.85 3.46
CA LEU A 281 18.39 -12.01 2.61
C LEU A 281 19.16 -11.37 1.45
N GLU A 282 20.27 -11.97 1.01
CA GLU A 282 21.07 -11.44 -0.11
C GLU A 282 20.20 -11.27 -1.37
N GLY A 283 20.25 -10.08 -1.97
CA GLY A 283 19.47 -9.74 -3.16
C GLY A 283 17.97 -9.46 -2.92
N LYS A 284 17.52 -9.41 -1.65
CA LYS A 284 16.12 -9.12 -1.30
C LYS A 284 15.80 -7.64 -1.03
N GLY A 285 16.78 -6.75 -1.19
CA GLY A 285 16.52 -5.31 -1.17
C GLY A 285 15.72 -4.87 -2.40
N ILE A 286 15.08 -3.70 -2.33
CA ILE A 286 14.37 -3.14 -3.48
C ILE A 286 15.31 -2.90 -4.68
N THR A 287 14.86 -3.30 -5.86
CA THR A 287 15.53 -3.02 -7.14
C THR A 287 14.65 -2.14 -8.02
N VAL A 288 15.30 -1.26 -8.78
CA VAL A 288 14.63 -0.21 -9.57
C VAL A 288 15.09 -0.34 -11.01
N LYS A 289 14.15 -0.52 -11.94
CA LYS A 289 14.44 -0.66 -13.37
C LYS A 289 13.70 0.38 -14.19
N TYR A 290 14.35 0.89 -15.23
CA TYR A 290 13.76 1.70 -16.28
C TYR A 290 13.88 0.96 -17.62
N ASP A 291 12.74 0.65 -18.23
CA ASP A 291 12.64 -0.07 -19.50
C ASP A 291 13.44 -1.38 -19.51
N GLY A 292 13.31 -2.14 -18.40
CA GLY A 292 13.97 -3.43 -18.20
C GLY A 292 15.44 -3.37 -17.79
N LYS A 293 16.06 -2.19 -17.72
CA LYS A 293 17.45 -2.00 -17.28
C LYS A 293 17.50 -1.43 -15.88
N GLU A 294 18.53 -1.77 -15.11
CA GLU A 294 18.75 -1.15 -13.80
C GLU A 294 18.82 0.39 -13.93
N MET A 295 18.08 1.08 -13.08
CA MET A 295 18.01 2.54 -13.08
C MET A 295 19.25 3.11 -12.38
N ASP A 296 19.82 4.17 -12.92
CA ASP A 296 20.93 4.88 -12.30
C ASP A 296 20.52 5.41 -10.91
N ALA A 297 21.31 5.12 -9.88
CA ALA A 297 21.01 5.50 -8.51
C ALA A 297 20.94 7.03 -8.28
N THR A 298 21.49 7.85 -9.18
CA THR A 298 21.36 9.31 -9.13
C THR A 298 19.99 9.82 -9.58
N TRP A 299 19.18 8.97 -10.22
CA TRP A 299 17.85 9.33 -10.72
C TRP A 299 16.78 9.31 -9.65
N TYR A 300 17.07 8.72 -8.48
CA TYR A 300 16.08 8.59 -7.43
C TYR A 300 16.69 8.68 -6.03
N GLU A 301 15.88 9.14 -5.10
CA GLU A 301 16.10 9.07 -3.66
C GLU A 301 15.21 7.96 -3.10
N LEU A 302 15.74 7.17 -2.16
CA LEU A 302 14.99 6.13 -1.48
C LEU A 302 15.07 6.33 0.04
N SER A 303 13.92 6.39 0.67
CA SER A 303 13.75 6.31 2.12
C SER A 303 13.12 4.97 2.48
N GLU A 304 13.72 4.23 3.41
CA GLU A 304 13.30 2.88 3.79
C GLU A 304 12.99 2.83 5.28
N THR A 305 11.93 2.10 5.64
CA THR A 305 11.55 1.79 7.02
C THR A 305 11.12 0.33 7.08
N GLU A 306 10.95 -0.23 8.28
CA GLU A 306 10.41 -1.59 8.44
C GLU A 306 8.97 -1.72 7.93
N ASN A 307 8.25 -0.60 7.81
CA ASN A 307 6.85 -0.56 7.39
C ASN A 307 6.68 -0.16 5.92
N GLY A 308 7.75 -0.18 5.11
CA GLY A 308 7.69 0.17 3.68
C GLY A 308 8.74 1.21 3.27
N PHE A 309 8.49 1.90 2.15
CA PHE A 309 9.47 2.80 1.53
C PHE A 309 8.82 4.00 0.85
N THR A 310 9.62 5.02 0.57
CA THR A 310 9.29 6.09 -0.38
C THR A 310 10.43 6.19 -1.40
N LEU A 311 10.13 6.02 -2.68
CA LEU A 311 11.08 6.18 -3.79
C LEU A 311 10.67 7.40 -4.62
N LYS A 312 11.51 8.42 -4.66
CA LYS A 312 11.24 9.68 -5.36
C LYS A 312 12.24 9.94 -6.46
N LEU A 313 11.77 10.24 -7.67
CA LEU A 313 12.67 10.65 -8.74
C LEU A 313 13.29 12.01 -8.44
N THR A 314 14.60 12.13 -8.65
CA THR A 314 15.34 13.38 -8.56
C THR A 314 15.07 14.25 -9.80
N GLU A 315 15.50 15.51 -9.76
CA GLU A 315 15.47 16.39 -10.95
C GLU A 315 16.21 15.75 -12.13
N THR A 316 17.35 15.08 -11.88
CA THR A 316 18.08 14.32 -12.89
C THR A 316 17.24 13.20 -13.47
N GLY A 317 16.62 12.37 -12.63
CA GLY A 317 15.78 11.26 -13.09
C GLY A 317 14.59 11.73 -13.91
N LEU A 318 13.89 12.77 -13.46
CA LEU A 318 12.78 13.41 -14.18
C LEU A 318 13.21 13.94 -15.55
N ALA A 319 14.37 14.59 -15.62
CA ALA A 319 14.91 15.12 -16.87
C ALA A 319 15.27 14.00 -17.87
N GLU A 320 15.79 12.86 -17.39
CA GLU A 320 16.11 11.72 -18.25
C GLU A 320 14.87 11.01 -18.78
N ILE A 321 13.85 10.74 -17.94
CA ILE A 321 12.62 10.10 -18.41
C ILE A 321 11.84 10.99 -19.39
N ALA A 322 11.90 12.32 -19.25
CA ALA A 322 11.23 13.28 -20.12
C ALA A 322 11.76 13.27 -21.57
N LYS A 323 12.94 12.68 -21.82
CA LYS A 323 13.53 12.53 -23.17
C LYS A 323 12.88 11.42 -23.98
N ALA A 324 12.14 10.51 -23.35
CA ALA A 324 11.54 9.38 -24.03
C ALA A 324 10.48 9.82 -25.05
N THR A 325 10.58 9.32 -26.28
CA THR A 325 9.61 9.60 -27.37
C THR A 325 8.51 8.55 -27.46
N GLU A 326 8.60 7.50 -26.67
CA GLU A 326 7.67 6.38 -26.57
C GLU A 326 7.39 6.12 -25.08
N ASP A 327 6.30 5.42 -24.78
CA ASP A 327 5.97 5.01 -23.42
C ASP A 327 7.08 4.10 -22.87
N LYS A 328 7.42 4.28 -21.61
CA LYS A 328 8.46 3.51 -20.90
C LYS A 328 7.91 2.97 -19.60
N VAL A 329 8.56 1.95 -19.03
CA VAL A 329 8.11 1.33 -17.79
C VAL A 329 9.15 1.50 -16.70
N ILE A 330 8.73 2.01 -15.55
CA ILE A 330 9.49 1.92 -14.30
C ILE A 330 8.99 0.68 -13.55
N ARG A 331 9.90 -0.17 -13.09
CA ARG A 331 9.60 -1.39 -12.35
C ARG A 331 10.35 -1.40 -11.03
N LEU A 332 9.63 -1.59 -9.94
CA LEU A 332 10.14 -1.76 -8.59
C LEU A 332 9.91 -3.20 -8.17
N ASP A 333 10.96 -3.97 -7.95
CA ASP A 333 10.85 -5.32 -7.36
C ASP A 333 11.36 -5.24 -5.91
N TYR A 334 10.55 -5.65 -4.94
CA TYR A 334 10.88 -5.55 -3.51
C TYR A 334 10.24 -6.69 -2.70
N HIS A 335 10.58 -6.74 -1.41
CA HIS A 335 10.27 -7.90 -0.59
C HIS A 335 9.80 -7.49 0.81
N ALA A 336 8.90 -8.29 1.37
CA ALA A 336 8.53 -8.19 2.78
C ALA A 336 8.52 -9.58 3.42
N LYS A 337 8.97 -9.66 4.67
CA LYS A 337 8.92 -10.86 5.48
C LYS A 337 7.61 -10.90 6.26
N VAL A 338 6.90 -12.03 6.24
CA VAL A 338 5.79 -12.28 7.18
C VAL A 338 6.40 -12.43 8.57
N ASN A 339 6.03 -11.55 9.51
CA ASN A 339 6.63 -11.49 10.84
C ASN A 339 5.69 -12.03 11.92
N GLU A 340 6.19 -12.08 13.15
CA GLU A 340 5.52 -12.66 14.30
C GLU A 340 4.25 -11.92 14.78
N LYS A 341 3.97 -10.73 14.23
CA LYS A 341 2.76 -9.97 14.53
C LYS A 341 1.58 -10.38 13.65
N ALA A 342 1.82 -11.15 12.59
CA ALA A 342 0.76 -11.68 11.74
C ALA A 342 -0.20 -12.54 12.58
N VAL A 343 -1.49 -12.20 12.53
CA VAL A 343 -2.52 -12.89 13.31
C VAL A 343 -3.14 -14.00 12.47
N VAL A 344 -3.36 -15.17 13.08
CA VAL A 344 -3.99 -16.33 12.42
C VAL A 344 -5.31 -15.92 11.77
N ASP A 345 -5.46 -16.27 10.49
CA ASP A 345 -6.66 -16.02 9.66
C ASP A 345 -7.00 -14.52 9.48
N ILE A 346 -6.06 -13.63 9.78
CA ILE A 346 -6.15 -12.21 9.46
C ILE A 346 -5.13 -11.94 8.35
N PRO A 347 -5.58 -11.53 7.14
CA PRO A 347 -4.66 -11.24 6.06
C PRO A 347 -3.72 -10.07 6.39
N GLU A 348 -2.61 -10.00 5.69
CA GLU A 348 -1.70 -8.86 5.70
C GLU A 348 -1.59 -8.29 4.28
N SER A 349 -1.40 -6.97 4.21
CA SER A 349 -1.32 -6.23 2.96
C SER A 349 -0.24 -5.18 3.00
N ASN A 350 0.16 -4.75 1.83
CA ASN A 350 0.82 -3.49 1.61
C ASN A 350 -0.11 -2.54 0.83
N ASP A 351 0.25 -1.27 0.72
CA ASP A 351 -0.54 -0.21 0.07
C ASP A 351 0.41 0.78 -0.59
N VAL A 352 0.41 0.84 -1.93
CA VAL A 352 1.28 1.75 -2.67
C VAL A 352 0.47 2.86 -3.31
N SER A 353 0.95 4.09 -3.23
CA SER A 353 0.46 5.17 -4.06
C SER A 353 1.57 5.69 -4.98
N PHE A 354 1.20 6.04 -6.22
CA PHE A 354 2.05 6.74 -7.15
C PHE A 354 1.58 8.19 -7.29
N HIS A 355 2.44 9.12 -6.87
CA HIS A 355 2.24 10.55 -6.92
C HIS A 355 3.03 11.14 -8.08
N TYR A 356 2.40 11.96 -8.90
CA TYR A 356 3.02 12.57 -10.07
C TYR A 356 2.36 13.90 -10.41
N GLY A 357 3.08 14.74 -11.15
CA GLY A 357 2.51 15.99 -11.66
C GLY A 357 3.57 17.04 -11.97
N ASN A 358 3.11 18.26 -12.26
CA ASN A 358 3.94 19.37 -12.72
C ASN A 358 4.44 20.27 -11.56
N HIS A 359 4.06 19.95 -10.33
CA HIS A 359 4.48 20.66 -9.13
C HIS A 359 5.07 19.69 -8.12
N LYS A 360 5.69 20.23 -7.08
CA LYS A 360 6.03 19.44 -5.89
C LYS A 360 4.76 18.83 -5.32
N ASP A 361 4.83 17.59 -4.85
CA ASP A 361 3.72 16.91 -4.18
C ASP A 361 4.12 16.52 -2.76
N HIS A 362 3.22 16.75 -1.82
CA HIS A 362 3.35 16.41 -0.39
C HIS A 362 2.50 15.20 0.01
N GLY A 363 1.78 14.61 -0.93
CA GLY A 363 0.92 13.48 -0.65
C GLY A 363 1.71 12.25 -0.20
N THR A 364 1.01 11.35 0.48
CA THR A 364 1.55 10.05 0.86
C THR A 364 0.50 8.98 0.58
N THR A 365 0.90 7.72 0.68
CA THR A 365 -0.08 6.63 0.71
C THR A 365 -0.82 6.62 2.06
N PRO A 366 -2.07 6.10 2.13
CA PRO A 366 -2.75 5.89 3.39
C PRO A 366 -1.93 5.02 4.36
N VAL A 367 -2.01 5.35 5.65
CA VAL A 367 -1.25 4.64 6.69
C VAL A 367 -2.18 3.75 7.52
N PRO A 368 -1.86 2.45 7.68
CA PRO A 368 -2.63 1.57 8.54
C PRO A 368 -2.41 1.89 10.02
N ASN A 369 -3.48 1.89 10.81
CA ASN A 369 -3.41 2.03 12.27
C ASN A 369 -4.49 1.21 12.98
N LYS A 370 -4.17 0.69 14.16
CA LYS A 370 -5.15 0.02 15.02
C LYS A 370 -6.07 1.03 15.70
N PRO A 371 -7.30 0.65 16.06
CA PRO A 371 -8.11 1.39 17.01
C PRO A 371 -7.43 1.48 18.38
N ASN A 372 -7.87 2.40 19.22
CA ASN A 372 -7.46 2.44 20.62
C ASN A 372 -8.10 1.29 21.43
N ASP A 373 -7.79 1.22 22.72
CA ASP A 373 -8.32 0.21 23.65
C ASP A 373 -9.85 0.20 23.77
N ASN A 374 -10.54 1.26 23.32
CA ASN A 374 -12.00 1.34 23.30
C ASN A 374 -12.61 0.91 21.96
N GLY A 375 -11.80 0.45 21.00
CA GLY A 375 -12.28 0.14 19.65
C GLY A 375 -12.65 1.39 18.85
N GLU A 376 -11.97 2.52 19.11
CA GLU A 376 -12.22 3.78 18.43
C GLU A 376 -11.03 4.20 17.56
N LEU A 377 -11.32 4.77 16.38
CA LEU A 377 -10.34 5.37 15.49
C LEU A 377 -10.85 6.75 15.05
N THR A 378 -10.02 7.76 15.26
CA THR A 378 -10.34 9.16 14.93
C THR A 378 -9.48 9.62 13.78
N VAL A 379 -10.12 10.11 12.71
CA VAL A 379 -9.45 10.90 11.67
C VAL A 379 -9.53 12.38 12.03
N THR A 380 -8.39 13.07 11.96
CA THR A 380 -8.31 14.54 12.13
C THR A 380 -7.83 15.17 10.82
N LYS A 381 -8.60 16.11 10.30
CA LYS A 381 -8.30 16.83 9.05
C LYS A 381 -7.60 18.16 9.34
N ASN A 382 -6.46 18.36 8.68
CA ASN A 382 -5.69 19.59 8.69
C ASN A 382 -5.49 20.12 7.27
N TRP A 383 -5.08 21.39 7.17
CA TRP A 383 -4.84 22.09 5.91
C TRP A 383 -3.50 22.82 6.01
N ASP A 384 -2.72 22.83 4.95
CA ASP A 384 -1.53 23.66 4.89
C ASP A 384 -1.88 25.16 4.88
N THR A 385 -0.92 26.01 5.24
CA THR A 385 -1.17 27.45 5.36
C THR A 385 -1.57 28.04 4.01
N GLY A 386 -2.70 28.75 3.98
CA GLY A 386 -3.21 29.39 2.76
C GLY A 386 -4.05 28.47 1.87
N VAL A 387 -4.19 27.18 2.20
CA VAL A 387 -5.09 26.28 1.47
C VAL A 387 -6.54 26.54 1.87
N ALA A 388 -7.42 26.69 0.88
CA ALA A 388 -8.84 26.89 1.11
C ALA A 388 -9.48 25.61 1.68
N LYS A 389 -10.15 25.73 2.84
CA LYS A 389 -10.88 24.61 3.45
C LYS A 389 -12.09 24.24 2.59
N LYS A 390 -12.33 22.94 2.44
CA LYS A 390 -13.50 22.36 1.75
C LYS A 390 -14.17 21.32 2.64
N ASP A 391 -15.40 20.97 2.31
CA ASP A 391 -16.01 19.75 2.82
C ASP A 391 -15.18 18.55 2.35
N VAL A 392 -15.01 17.57 3.24
CA VAL A 392 -14.20 16.37 2.95
C VAL A 392 -15.04 15.12 3.21
N GLU A 393 -14.89 14.13 2.36
CA GLU A 393 -15.49 12.80 2.51
C GLU A 393 -14.38 11.79 2.77
N PHE A 394 -14.48 11.09 3.91
CA PHE A 394 -13.56 10.04 4.29
C PHE A 394 -14.24 8.68 4.23
N THR A 395 -13.54 7.69 3.69
CA THR A 395 -13.96 6.29 3.72
C THR A 395 -12.98 5.49 4.55
N LEU A 396 -13.50 4.72 5.50
CA LEU A 396 -12.74 3.78 6.33
C LEU A 396 -12.65 2.42 5.65
N TYR A 397 -11.44 1.89 5.54
CA TYR A 397 -11.15 0.57 5.01
C TYR A 397 -10.48 -0.29 6.06
N ASN A 398 -10.79 -1.58 6.04
CA ASN A 398 -10.00 -2.60 6.72
C ASN A 398 -8.68 -2.75 5.94
N ALA A 399 -7.55 -2.39 6.55
CA ALA A 399 -6.26 -2.33 5.86
C ALA A 399 -5.72 -3.73 5.49
N GLN A 400 -6.09 -4.76 6.25
CA GLN A 400 -5.74 -6.15 5.97
C GLN A 400 -6.41 -6.66 4.69
N THR A 401 -7.67 -6.30 4.45
CA THR A 401 -8.45 -6.86 3.35
C THR A 401 -8.62 -5.90 2.17
N GLY A 402 -8.39 -4.60 2.37
CA GLY A 402 -8.70 -3.55 1.39
C GLY A 402 -10.19 -3.26 1.22
N LYS A 403 -11.06 -3.87 2.03
CA LYS A 403 -12.52 -3.71 1.92
C LYS A 403 -13.02 -2.52 2.73
N ILE A 404 -14.05 -1.85 2.22
CA ILE A 404 -14.78 -0.81 2.95
C ILE A 404 -15.39 -1.44 4.20
N VAL A 405 -15.23 -0.79 5.35
CA VAL A 405 -15.83 -1.25 6.61
C VAL A 405 -17.33 -0.97 6.59
N GLU A 406 -18.14 -2.00 6.82
CA GLU A 406 -19.60 -1.89 6.89
C GLU A 406 -20.10 -2.07 8.34
N ALA A 407 -21.36 -1.71 8.59
CA ALA A 407 -21.97 -1.81 9.93
C ALA A 407 -21.99 -3.25 10.50
N LYS A 408 -21.93 -4.28 9.65
CA LYS A 408 -21.84 -5.69 10.08
C LYS A 408 -20.44 -6.11 10.54
N ASP A 409 -19.42 -5.32 10.23
CA ASP A 409 -18.02 -5.65 10.54
C ASP A 409 -17.58 -5.04 11.88
N VAL A 410 -18.48 -4.34 12.58
CA VAL A 410 -18.20 -3.62 13.84
C VAL A 410 -19.14 -4.04 14.96
N GLU A 411 -18.67 -3.93 16.20
CA GLU A 411 -19.47 -4.16 17.39
C GLU A 411 -20.50 -3.03 17.59
N ALA A 412 -21.72 -3.38 17.98
CA ALA A 412 -22.76 -2.40 18.28
C ALA A 412 -22.41 -1.60 19.54
N VAL A 413 -22.39 -0.27 19.42
CA VAL A 413 -22.12 0.66 20.53
C VAL A 413 -23.42 1.40 20.86
N GLU A 414 -23.82 1.36 22.13
CA GLU A 414 -25.07 1.99 22.60
C GLU A 414 -25.09 3.49 22.27
N GLY A 415 -26.16 3.95 21.61
CA GLY A 415 -26.32 5.35 21.22
C GLY A 415 -25.46 5.81 20.05
N TYR A 416 -24.77 4.90 19.36
CA TYR A 416 -23.93 5.21 18.19
C TYR A 416 -24.45 4.51 16.93
N GLU A 417 -24.62 5.30 15.87
CA GLU A 417 -24.95 4.81 14.52
C GLU A 417 -23.67 4.82 13.67
N PHE A 418 -23.23 3.65 13.21
CA PHE A 418 -22.06 3.54 12.36
C PHE A 418 -22.34 4.16 10.98
N LYS A 419 -21.46 5.07 10.54
CA LYS A 419 -21.53 5.73 9.22
C LYS A 419 -20.19 5.59 8.51
N ASN A 420 -20.24 5.13 7.27
CA ASN A 420 -19.10 5.04 6.39
C ASN A 420 -19.63 4.99 4.93
N PRO A 421 -19.23 5.90 4.02
CA PRO A 421 -18.32 7.03 4.23
C PRO A 421 -18.91 8.11 5.14
N VAL A 422 -18.07 9.07 5.54
CA VAL A 422 -18.46 10.21 6.38
C VAL A 422 -18.07 11.52 5.72
N THR A 423 -18.98 12.49 5.72
CA THR A 423 -18.70 13.86 5.26
C THR A 423 -18.49 14.77 6.46
N ILE A 424 -17.37 15.50 6.48
CA ILE A 424 -17.05 16.51 7.48
C ILE A 424 -17.10 17.87 6.78
N THR A 425 -17.99 18.74 7.24
CA THR A 425 -18.14 20.09 6.70
C THR A 425 -16.96 20.98 7.08
N ALA A 426 -16.56 21.88 6.19
CA ALA A 426 -15.46 22.82 6.42
C ALA A 426 -15.71 23.66 7.68
N GLY A 427 -14.75 23.66 8.61
CA GLY A 427 -14.85 24.38 9.87
C GLY A 427 -13.52 24.53 10.60
N ASP A 428 -13.57 24.97 11.85
CA ASP A 428 -12.37 25.17 12.69
C ASP A 428 -11.82 23.88 13.27
N THR A 429 -12.70 22.92 13.57
CA THR A 429 -12.31 21.55 13.97
C THR A 429 -12.96 20.58 13.00
N MET A 430 -12.15 19.75 12.36
CA MET A 430 -12.60 18.79 11.38
C MET A 430 -12.08 17.40 11.78
N SER A 431 -12.92 16.64 12.47
CA SER A 431 -12.59 15.27 12.87
C SER A 431 -13.83 14.38 12.89
N TYR A 432 -13.61 13.07 12.78
CA TYR A 432 -14.66 12.06 12.95
C TYR A 432 -14.07 10.83 13.64
N THR A 433 -14.87 10.21 14.52
CA THR A 433 -14.48 9.01 15.27
C THR A 433 -15.41 7.85 14.91
N TRP A 434 -14.84 6.78 14.35
CA TRP A 434 -15.50 5.49 14.24
C TRP A 434 -15.38 4.72 15.55
N LYS A 435 -16.42 3.99 15.94
CA LYS A 435 -16.49 3.19 17.18
C LYS A 435 -16.89 1.76 16.89
N GLY A 436 -16.60 0.84 17.82
CA GLY A 436 -16.92 -0.59 17.70
C GLY A 436 -15.95 -1.36 16.80
N LEU A 437 -14.79 -0.79 16.49
CA LEU A 437 -13.80 -1.41 15.61
C LEU A 437 -13.07 -2.55 16.33
N ASN A 438 -12.78 -3.63 15.59
CA ASN A 438 -11.95 -4.73 16.07
C ASN A 438 -10.51 -4.25 16.30
N LYS A 439 -9.98 -4.46 17.51
CA LYS A 439 -8.67 -3.99 17.97
C LYS A 439 -7.49 -4.78 17.40
N ASN A 440 -7.74 -5.97 16.87
CA ASN A 440 -6.72 -6.80 16.22
C ASN A 440 -6.56 -6.47 14.73
N ILE A 441 -7.41 -5.61 14.19
CA ILE A 441 -7.44 -5.19 12.79
C ILE A 441 -6.86 -3.77 12.70
N GLU A 442 -6.13 -3.51 11.63
CA GLU A 442 -5.63 -2.19 11.27
C GLU A 442 -6.59 -1.60 10.24
N TYR A 443 -6.83 -0.31 10.34
CA TYR A 443 -7.68 0.39 9.40
C TYR A 443 -6.88 1.50 8.74
N LYS A 444 -7.26 1.81 7.51
CA LYS A 444 -6.76 2.97 6.77
C LYS A 444 -7.94 3.87 6.40
N VAL A 445 -7.68 5.17 6.32
CA VAL A 445 -8.68 6.16 5.94
C VAL A 445 -8.25 6.77 4.63
N GLU A 446 -9.15 6.81 3.65
CA GLU A 446 -8.90 7.47 2.37
C GLU A 446 -9.80 8.70 2.23
N GLU A 447 -9.20 9.81 1.84
CA GLU A 447 -9.93 11.03 1.46
C GLU A 447 -10.39 10.92 0.00
N LYS A 448 -11.67 11.18 -0.25
CA LYS A 448 -12.14 11.39 -1.62
C LYS A 448 -11.45 12.61 -2.22
N TYR A 449 -10.78 12.39 -3.35
CA TYR A 449 -10.02 13.44 -4.02
C TYR A 449 -10.86 14.69 -4.26
N ASN A 450 -10.40 15.82 -3.71
CA ASN A 450 -11.08 17.12 -3.74
C ASN A 450 -10.24 18.20 -4.44
N GLY A 451 -9.28 17.78 -5.27
CA GLY A 451 -8.36 18.63 -6.00
C GLY A 451 -7.05 18.97 -5.26
N TYR A 452 -6.87 18.45 -4.04
CA TYR A 452 -5.68 18.64 -3.22
C TYR A 452 -4.96 17.33 -2.93
N SER A 453 -3.64 17.41 -2.71
CA SER A 453 -2.82 16.28 -2.30
C SER A 453 -2.98 16.05 -0.80
N ALA A 454 -3.10 14.79 -0.39
CA ALA A 454 -3.36 14.40 0.99
C ALA A 454 -2.12 13.69 1.59
N GLU A 455 -1.61 14.23 2.69
CA GLU A 455 -0.58 13.61 3.52
C GLU A 455 -1.24 12.88 4.68
N TYR A 456 -1.02 11.57 4.79
CA TYR A 456 -1.55 10.71 5.83
C TYR A 456 -0.48 10.41 6.89
N LYS A 457 -0.81 10.66 8.15
CA LYS A 457 0.10 10.47 9.29
C LYS A 457 -0.52 9.55 10.33
N LYS A 458 0.25 8.51 10.69
CA LYS A 458 -0.06 7.58 11.78
C LYS A 458 0.27 8.28 13.10
N GLY A 459 -0.73 8.45 13.95
CA GLY A 459 -0.53 8.89 15.34
C GLY A 459 -0.43 7.69 16.28
N ASP A 460 -0.74 7.92 17.55
CA ASP A 460 -0.95 6.82 18.51
C ASP A 460 -2.10 5.91 18.04
N ALA A 461 -2.24 4.73 18.67
CA ALA A 461 -3.37 3.84 18.41
C ALA A 461 -4.71 4.61 18.51
N GLY A 462 -5.55 4.46 17.50
CA GLY A 462 -6.83 5.17 17.38
C GLY A 462 -6.74 6.57 16.78
N GLN A 463 -5.59 6.99 16.23
CA GLN A 463 -5.42 8.32 15.63
C GLN A 463 -4.79 8.30 14.24
N ILE A 464 -5.44 8.95 13.28
CA ILE A 464 -4.89 9.24 11.95
C ILE A 464 -5.09 10.73 11.68
N THR A 465 -4.05 11.39 11.17
CA THR A 465 -4.14 12.78 10.70
C THR A 465 -4.03 12.82 9.18
N VAL A 466 -4.89 13.60 8.52
CA VAL A 466 -4.83 13.83 7.08
C VAL A 466 -4.67 15.33 6.80
N LYS A 467 -3.55 15.74 6.21
CA LYS A 467 -3.27 17.15 5.90
C LYS A 467 -3.33 17.41 4.39
N ASN A 468 -4.12 18.40 3.96
CA ASN A 468 -4.20 18.78 2.54
C ASN A 468 -3.24 19.90 2.17
N TYR A 469 -2.65 19.74 0.97
CA TYR A 469 -1.77 20.69 0.32
C TYR A 469 -2.35 21.08 -1.04
N ASN A 470 -2.26 22.37 -1.38
CA ASN A 470 -2.61 22.81 -2.73
C ASN A 470 -1.40 22.70 -3.66
N ASP A 471 -1.07 21.46 -4.00
CA ASP A 471 0.05 21.14 -4.89
C ASP A 471 -0.33 21.23 -6.37
N GLU A 472 -1.61 21.41 -6.70
CA GLU A 472 -2.10 21.50 -8.08
C GLU A 472 -1.72 20.31 -8.97
N ASN A 473 -1.51 19.15 -8.36
CA ASN A 473 -1.24 17.89 -9.04
C ASN A 473 -2.51 17.03 -9.22
N PRO A 474 -2.51 16.09 -10.19
CA PRO A 474 -3.50 15.04 -10.33
C PRO A 474 -3.78 14.23 -9.06
N LYS A 475 -4.89 13.49 -9.06
CA LYS A 475 -5.13 12.44 -8.07
C LYS A 475 -4.01 11.39 -8.17
N PRO A 476 -3.38 10.97 -7.05
CA PRO A 476 -2.42 9.87 -7.07
C PRO A 476 -3.09 8.57 -7.52
N ILE A 477 -2.32 7.69 -8.16
CA ILE A 477 -2.78 6.35 -8.53
C ILE A 477 -2.53 5.42 -7.35
N ASN A 478 -3.58 4.78 -6.83
CA ASN A 478 -3.48 3.75 -5.80
C ASN A 478 -4.06 2.43 -6.37
N PRO A 479 -3.20 1.51 -6.87
CA PRO A 479 -3.66 0.20 -7.37
C PRO A 479 -4.06 -0.74 -6.24
N THR A 480 -4.99 -1.67 -6.53
CA THR A 480 -5.36 -2.72 -5.57
C THR A 480 -4.16 -3.64 -5.27
N GLU A 481 -4.03 -4.15 -4.05
CA GLU A 481 -2.87 -4.94 -3.62
C GLU A 481 -3.23 -6.40 -3.29
N PRO A 482 -2.31 -7.35 -3.51
CA PRO A 482 -2.51 -8.75 -3.12
C PRO A 482 -2.35 -8.92 -1.61
N LYS A 483 -2.87 -10.03 -1.08
CA LYS A 483 -2.93 -10.30 0.36
C LYS A 483 -2.24 -11.63 0.68
N VAL A 484 -1.57 -11.69 1.83
CA VAL A 484 -1.05 -12.94 2.39
C VAL A 484 -1.74 -13.24 3.72
N VAL A 485 -1.72 -14.48 4.19
CA VAL A 485 -2.32 -14.86 5.47
C VAL A 485 -1.50 -15.96 6.11
N THR A 486 -1.55 -16.08 7.43
CA THR A 486 -0.98 -17.22 8.15
C THR A 486 -2.05 -17.95 8.93
N TYR A 487 -1.84 -19.24 9.18
CA TYR A 487 -2.77 -20.08 9.91
C TYR A 487 -2.15 -20.69 11.16
N GLY A 488 -2.93 -21.51 11.84
CA GLY A 488 -2.57 -22.12 13.10
C GLY A 488 -3.46 -23.29 13.45
N ALA A 489 -3.23 -23.87 14.62
CA ALA A 489 -4.00 -24.97 15.13
C ALA A 489 -4.17 -24.85 16.64
N LYS A 490 -5.37 -25.17 17.13
CA LYS A 490 -5.74 -25.19 18.54
C LYS A 490 -5.96 -26.61 19.02
N PHE A 491 -5.53 -26.90 20.23
CA PHE A 491 -5.57 -28.24 20.80
C PHE A 491 -6.04 -28.21 22.26
N VAL A 492 -6.67 -29.29 22.70
CA VAL A 492 -7.01 -29.52 24.11
C VAL A 492 -6.56 -30.92 24.53
N LYS A 493 -5.64 -30.99 25.49
CA LYS A 493 -5.18 -32.23 26.11
C LYS A 493 -6.23 -32.73 27.09
N THR A 494 -6.67 -33.98 26.93
CA THR A 494 -7.58 -34.63 27.88
C THR A 494 -7.13 -36.03 28.26
N ASP A 495 -7.76 -36.65 29.26
CA ASP A 495 -7.81 -38.12 29.40
C ASP A 495 -8.96 -38.70 28.55
N ALA A 496 -9.14 -40.03 28.62
CA ALA A 496 -10.20 -40.75 27.92
C ALA A 496 -11.60 -40.43 28.44
N GLU A 497 -11.71 -39.86 29.64
CA GLU A 497 -12.95 -39.44 30.28
C GLU A 497 -13.30 -37.97 29.96
N GLY A 498 -12.49 -37.28 29.16
CA GLY A 498 -12.68 -35.87 28.78
C GLY A 498 -12.13 -34.87 29.80
N LYS A 499 -11.44 -35.33 30.86
CA LYS A 499 -10.82 -34.43 31.83
C LYS A 499 -9.62 -33.74 31.19
N ARG A 500 -9.62 -32.40 31.18
CA ARG A 500 -8.51 -31.56 30.71
C ARG A 500 -7.26 -31.76 31.56
N LEU A 501 -6.09 -31.88 30.91
CA LEU A 501 -4.82 -32.22 31.56
C LEU A 501 -3.74 -31.15 31.32
N PRO A 502 -3.19 -30.52 32.37
CA PRO A 502 -2.05 -29.61 32.25
C PRO A 502 -0.70 -30.33 32.15
N GLY A 503 0.32 -29.60 31.68
CA GLY A 503 1.72 -29.98 31.75
C GLY A 503 2.21 -31.02 30.75
N ALA A 504 1.40 -31.42 29.76
CA ALA A 504 1.88 -32.19 28.62
C ALA A 504 2.74 -31.29 27.72
N GLU A 505 3.89 -31.80 27.25
CA GLU A 505 4.76 -31.08 26.30
C GLU A 505 4.76 -31.80 24.94
N PHE A 506 4.65 -31.03 23.87
CA PHE A 506 4.63 -31.50 22.49
C PHE A 506 5.66 -30.78 21.62
N VAL A 507 6.16 -31.47 20.61
CA VAL A 507 6.88 -30.87 19.47
C VAL A 507 6.12 -31.15 18.18
N ILE A 508 6.29 -30.31 17.16
CA ILE A 508 5.61 -30.45 15.87
C ILE A 508 6.56 -31.06 14.84
N ARG A 509 6.06 -32.00 14.06
CA ARG A 509 6.77 -32.64 12.94
C ARG A 509 6.00 -32.45 11.63
N ASN A 510 6.70 -32.14 10.54
CA ASN A 510 6.09 -32.05 9.21
C ASN A 510 5.98 -33.42 8.51
N ALA A 511 5.40 -33.44 7.31
CA ALA A 511 5.28 -34.64 6.47
C ALA A 511 6.64 -35.31 6.13
N ASP A 512 7.73 -34.54 6.07
CA ASP A 512 9.09 -35.01 5.84
C ASP A 512 9.77 -35.59 7.10
N LYS A 513 9.01 -35.70 8.20
CA LYS A 513 9.48 -36.19 9.50
C LYS A 513 10.56 -35.32 10.17
N LYS A 514 10.62 -34.04 9.81
CA LYS A 514 11.48 -33.04 10.44
C LYS A 514 10.73 -32.27 11.51
N PHE A 515 11.42 -31.85 12.57
CA PHE A 515 10.82 -31.10 13.67
C PHE A 515 10.90 -29.60 13.44
N LEU A 516 9.83 -28.90 13.84
CA LEU A 516 9.74 -27.45 13.76
C LEU A 516 10.67 -26.82 14.80
N THR A 517 11.53 -25.91 14.35
CA THR A 517 12.41 -25.12 15.22
C THR A 517 12.06 -23.65 15.13
N GLY A 518 12.15 -22.93 16.25
CA GLY A 518 12.03 -21.47 16.27
C GLY A 518 13.40 -20.79 16.27
N THR A 519 13.41 -19.46 16.19
CA THR A 519 14.63 -18.63 16.32
C THR A 519 15.25 -18.81 17.72
N ASP A 520 16.60 -18.91 17.80
CA ASP A 520 17.46 -19.08 18.99
C ASP A 520 16.72 -19.12 20.35
N ALA A 521 16.30 -20.33 20.74
CA ALA A 521 15.27 -20.61 21.74
C ALA A 521 15.60 -20.24 23.21
N ASP A 522 15.66 -18.94 23.53
CA ASP A 522 15.43 -18.43 24.90
C ASP A 522 13.94 -18.11 25.09
N ARG A 523 13.25 -18.94 25.87
CA ARG A 523 11.81 -18.82 26.14
C ARG A 523 11.51 -18.37 27.56
N THR A 524 12.52 -17.91 28.29
CA THR A 524 12.39 -17.54 29.71
C THR A 524 11.32 -16.47 29.92
N ALA A 525 11.20 -15.51 28.99
CA ALA A 525 10.17 -14.47 29.02
C ALA A 525 8.76 -15.06 28.87
N TYR A 526 8.55 -15.96 27.89
CA TYR A 526 7.29 -16.66 27.72
C TYR A 526 6.95 -17.53 28.92
N GLU A 527 7.88 -18.33 29.42
CA GLU A 527 7.67 -19.20 30.59
C GLU A 527 7.28 -18.39 31.84
N THR A 528 7.91 -17.23 32.04
CA THR A 528 7.57 -16.31 33.14
C THR A 528 6.16 -15.73 32.97
N ALA A 529 5.82 -15.28 31.76
CA ALA A 529 4.50 -14.71 31.46
C ALA A 529 3.37 -15.76 31.53
N GLN A 530 3.63 -16.97 31.02
CA GLN A 530 2.75 -18.14 31.11
C GLN A 530 2.43 -18.45 32.57
N LYS A 531 3.46 -18.55 33.42
CA LYS A 531 3.28 -18.82 34.84
C LYS A 531 2.44 -17.74 35.53
N ALA A 532 2.70 -16.46 35.24
CA ALA A 532 1.93 -15.36 35.81
C ALA A 532 0.46 -15.41 35.39
N TYR A 533 0.18 -15.74 34.12
CA TYR A 533 -1.17 -15.91 33.59
C TYR A 533 -1.89 -17.09 34.25
N GLU A 534 -1.24 -18.26 34.36
CA GLU A 534 -1.80 -19.45 35.02
C GLU A 534 -2.10 -19.20 36.51
N ASP A 535 -1.16 -18.58 37.23
CA ASP A 535 -1.33 -18.22 38.64
C ASP A 535 -2.51 -17.24 38.82
N ALA A 536 -2.72 -16.31 37.88
CA ALA A 536 -3.86 -15.39 37.88
C ALA A 536 -5.21 -16.07 37.59
N ILE A 537 -5.26 -17.01 36.63
CA ILE A 537 -6.46 -17.82 36.39
C ILE A 537 -6.80 -18.63 37.64
N LYS A 538 -5.81 -19.25 38.26
CA LYS A 538 -5.99 -20.05 39.47
C LYS A 538 -6.53 -19.20 40.61
N ALA A 539 -5.99 -17.99 40.80
CA ALA A 539 -6.49 -17.05 41.78
C ALA A 539 -7.94 -16.62 41.49
N TYR A 540 -8.27 -16.32 40.23
CA TYR A 540 -9.62 -15.92 39.81
C TYR A 540 -10.66 -17.02 40.01
N ASN A 541 -10.32 -18.26 39.65
CA ASN A 541 -11.20 -19.42 39.82
C ASN A 541 -11.41 -19.79 41.29
N ALA A 542 -10.50 -19.37 42.19
CA ALA A 542 -10.65 -19.52 43.63
C ALA A 542 -11.50 -18.42 44.29
N LEU A 543 -11.92 -17.38 43.55
CA LEU A 543 -12.83 -16.35 44.04
C LEU A 543 -14.28 -16.84 44.07
N GLU A 544 -15.05 -16.32 45.03
CA GLU A 544 -16.51 -16.44 45.02
C GLU A 544 -17.12 -15.80 43.76
N ALA A 545 -18.24 -16.34 43.28
CA ALA A 545 -18.84 -15.96 41.99
C ALA A 545 -19.22 -14.47 41.86
N ASP A 546 -19.57 -13.80 42.96
CA ASP A 546 -19.90 -12.37 43.01
C ASP A 546 -18.65 -11.46 42.92
N LYS A 547 -17.47 -12.02 43.20
CA LYS A 547 -16.16 -11.32 43.15
C LYS A 547 -15.43 -11.51 41.82
N GLN A 548 -15.98 -12.33 40.93
CA GLN A 548 -15.47 -12.57 39.58
C GLN A 548 -15.81 -11.43 38.61
N THR A 549 -15.46 -10.19 38.99
CA THR A 549 -15.86 -8.97 38.28
C THR A 549 -15.19 -8.80 36.91
N LYS A 550 -15.73 -7.89 36.08
CA LYS A 550 -15.10 -7.47 34.81
C LYS A 550 -13.69 -6.91 35.02
N GLU A 551 -13.46 -6.23 36.14
CA GLU A 551 -12.15 -5.64 36.49
C GLU A 551 -11.11 -6.74 36.78
N GLU A 552 -11.49 -7.79 37.51
CA GLU A 552 -10.59 -8.94 37.73
C GLU A 552 -10.30 -9.71 36.43
N ARG A 553 -11.30 -9.88 35.55
CA ARG A 553 -11.06 -10.44 34.21
C ARG A 553 -10.13 -9.57 33.36
N ALA A 554 -10.24 -8.25 33.45
CA ALA A 554 -9.37 -7.34 32.71
C ALA A 554 -7.90 -7.45 33.12
N LYS A 555 -7.60 -7.82 34.38
CA LYS A 555 -6.22 -8.11 34.81
C LYS A 555 -5.67 -9.37 34.15
N ILE A 556 -6.48 -10.42 34.05
CA ILE A 556 -6.09 -11.67 33.36
C ILE A 556 -5.84 -11.40 31.89
N ALA A 557 -6.69 -10.62 31.22
CA ALA A 557 -6.52 -10.27 29.81
C ALA A 557 -5.20 -9.52 29.53
N LYS A 558 -4.71 -8.70 30.47
CA LYS A 558 -3.39 -8.05 30.34
C LYS A 558 -2.24 -9.07 30.42
N LEU A 559 -2.34 -10.04 31.33
CA LEU A 559 -1.34 -11.10 31.47
C LEU A 559 -1.38 -12.07 30.28
N GLU A 560 -2.58 -12.33 29.75
CA GLU A 560 -2.79 -13.09 28.53
C GLU A 560 -2.07 -12.44 27.35
N LYS A 561 -2.31 -11.14 27.15
CA LYS A 561 -1.62 -10.39 26.10
C LYS A 561 -0.10 -10.43 26.26
N ALA A 562 0.41 -10.23 27.47
CA ALA A 562 1.85 -10.29 27.73
C ALA A 562 2.45 -11.69 27.46
N ARG A 563 1.71 -12.76 27.79
CA ARG A 563 2.06 -14.14 27.44
C ARG A 563 2.09 -14.33 25.93
N ASP A 564 1.05 -13.90 25.22
CA ASP A 564 0.93 -14.08 23.77
C ASP A 564 1.99 -13.30 23.01
N ASP A 565 2.27 -12.06 23.41
CA ASP A 565 3.36 -11.25 22.86
C ASP A 565 4.71 -11.96 23.05
N ALA A 566 4.96 -12.53 24.25
CA ALA A 566 6.18 -13.28 24.54
C ALA A 566 6.25 -14.62 23.78
N TRP A 567 5.11 -15.27 23.52
CA TRP A 567 5.02 -16.47 22.69
C TRP A 567 5.32 -16.17 21.23
N ASN A 568 4.66 -15.16 20.65
CA ASN A 568 4.83 -14.74 19.27
C ASN A 568 6.28 -14.33 18.98
N ALA A 569 6.95 -13.67 19.92
CA ALA A 569 8.38 -13.36 19.81
C ALA A 569 9.28 -14.60 19.60
N THR A 570 8.82 -15.81 19.94
CA THR A 570 9.53 -17.08 19.68
C THR A 570 9.24 -17.68 18.29
N LEU A 571 8.26 -17.13 17.56
CA LEU A 571 7.76 -17.62 16.28
C LEU A 571 8.29 -16.80 15.07
N GLN A 572 9.42 -16.11 15.20
CA GLN A 572 9.94 -15.19 14.17
C GLN A 572 10.42 -15.86 12.86
N ASP A 573 10.66 -17.17 12.89
CA ASP A 573 11.00 -17.97 11.71
C ASP A 573 10.45 -19.40 11.85
N MET A 574 9.31 -19.64 11.22
CA MET A 574 8.60 -20.92 11.19
C MET A 574 8.93 -21.73 9.92
N THR A 575 9.96 -21.30 9.18
CA THR A 575 10.44 -21.99 7.97
C THR A 575 11.51 -23.04 8.27
N GLN A 576 12.02 -23.05 9.51
CA GLN A 576 13.12 -23.93 9.92
C GLN A 576 12.61 -25.29 10.40
N TRP A 577 13.04 -26.35 9.70
CA TRP A 577 12.70 -27.74 10.02
C TRP A 577 14.00 -28.58 10.11
N ASN A 578 14.35 -29.06 11.30
CA ASN A 578 15.63 -29.74 11.59
C ASN A 578 15.50 -31.28 11.75
N GLY A 579 16.61 -31.93 12.15
CA GLY A 579 16.79 -33.39 12.16
C GLY A 579 15.82 -34.19 13.05
N ALA A 580 15.85 -35.52 12.91
CA ALA A 580 14.79 -36.44 13.34
C ALA A 580 14.63 -36.68 14.87
N THR A 581 15.23 -35.88 15.75
CA THR A 581 15.14 -36.10 17.20
C THR A 581 14.15 -35.15 17.86
N LYS A 582 13.13 -35.71 18.50
CA LYS A 582 12.12 -34.96 19.25
C LYS A 582 12.68 -34.20 20.46
N ASP A 583 13.83 -34.62 20.98
CA ASP A 583 14.46 -34.09 22.20
C ASP A 583 15.43 -32.92 21.95
N ASP A 584 15.53 -32.41 20.71
CA ASP A 584 16.36 -31.25 20.42
C ASP A 584 15.82 -30.01 21.19
N LYS A 585 16.73 -29.29 21.84
CA LYS A 585 16.43 -28.07 22.61
C LYS A 585 15.90 -26.93 21.74
N ASN A 586 16.18 -26.95 20.44
CA ASN A 586 15.77 -25.92 19.49
C ASN A 586 14.34 -26.15 18.96
N ASN A 587 13.75 -27.31 19.22
CA ASN A 587 12.39 -27.61 18.80
C ASN A 587 11.38 -26.69 19.49
N ILE A 588 10.36 -26.27 18.75
CA ILE A 588 9.23 -25.56 19.35
C ILE A 588 8.48 -26.53 20.25
N LYS A 589 8.54 -26.27 21.56
CA LYS A 589 7.76 -26.98 22.57
C LYS A 589 6.45 -26.25 22.86
N LEU A 590 5.34 -26.98 22.79
CA LEU A 590 4.01 -26.53 23.21
C LEU A 590 3.67 -27.21 24.53
N THR A 591 3.13 -26.45 25.48
CA THR A 591 2.75 -26.97 26.79
C THR A 591 1.26 -26.74 27.02
N SER A 592 0.54 -27.79 27.42
CA SER A 592 -0.87 -27.67 27.78
C SER A 592 -1.04 -26.94 29.12
N ASN A 593 -1.84 -25.88 29.15
CA ASN A 593 -2.11 -25.10 30.36
C ASN A 593 -3.08 -25.82 31.34
N GLU A 594 -3.48 -25.16 32.43
CA GLU A 594 -4.45 -25.65 33.45
C GLU A 594 -5.80 -26.12 32.88
N LEU A 595 -6.19 -25.62 31.70
CA LEU A 595 -7.39 -26.01 30.97
C LEU A 595 -7.11 -27.02 29.86
N GLY A 596 -5.91 -27.61 29.84
CA GLY A 596 -5.42 -28.53 28.82
C GLY A 596 -5.17 -27.87 27.46
N GLN A 597 -5.33 -26.55 27.34
CA GLN A 597 -5.25 -25.84 26.06
C GLN A 597 -3.80 -25.59 25.66
N PHE A 598 -3.53 -25.70 24.37
CA PHE A 598 -2.29 -25.25 23.73
C PHE A 598 -2.54 -25.01 22.24
N GLU A 599 -1.72 -24.18 21.61
CA GLU A 599 -1.90 -23.80 20.21
C GLU A 599 -0.59 -23.52 19.50
N ILE A 600 -0.63 -23.48 18.18
CA ILE A 600 0.44 -23.02 17.32
C ILE A 600 -0.11 -22.02 16.31
N ALA A 601 0.63 -20.94 16.07
CA ALA A 601 0.34 -19.93 15.06
C ALA A 601 1.49 -19.85 14.05
N GLY A 602 1.25 -19.20 12.92
CA GLY A 602 2.30 -18.89 11.95
C GLY A 602 2.65 -20.02 10.97
N LEU A 603 1.75 -20.98 10.76
CA LEU A 603 1.94 -22.10 9.84
C LEU A 603 1.07 -21.96 8.58
N ALA A 604 1.63 -22.36 7.44
CA ALA A 604 0.88 -22.54 6.20
C ALA A 604 0.02 -23.84 6.24
N PRO A 605 -0.91 -24.04 5.28
CA PRO A 605 -1.63 -25.28 5.11
C PRO A 605 -0.71 -26.47 4.94
N GLY A 606 -1.06 -27.60 5.56
CA GLY A 606 -0.22 -28.78 5.54
C GLY A 606 -0.63 -29.85 6.53
N LYS A 607 0.05 -30.99 6.42
CA LYS A 607 -0.08 -32.14 7.33
C LYS A 607 1.06 -32.14 8.33
N TYR A 608 0.70 -32.22 9.59
CA TYR A 608 1.61 -32.13 10.72
C TYR A 608 1.32 -33.24 11.73
N THR A 609 2.28 -33.48 12.62
CA THR A 609 2.16 -34.43 13.72
C THR A 609 2.62 -33.77 15.00
N LEU A 610 1.77 -33.75 16.03
CA LEU A 610 2.19 -33.49 17.40
C LEU A 610 2.86 -34.76 17.95
N VAL A 611 4.07 -34.62 18.49
CA VAL A 611 4.79 -35.69 19.17
C VAL A 611 4.92 -35.33 20.64
N GLU A 612 4.28 -36.09 21.53
CA GLU A 612 4.36 -35.88 22.97
C GLU A 612 5.77 -36.26 23.46
N VAL A 613 6.43 -35.33 24.13
CA VAL A 613 7.77 -35.51 24.72
C VAL A 613 7.72 -35.63 26.24
N LYS A 614 6.64 -35.15 26.87
CA LYS A 614 6.38 -35.26 28.31
C LYS A 614 4.89 -35.37 28.55
N SER A 615 4.50 -36.34 29.39
CA SER A 615 3.11 -36.50 29.77
C SER A 615 2.72 -35.70 31.02
N PRO A 616 1.42 -35.42 31.20
CA PRO A 616 0.88 -34.84 32.43
C PRO A 616 1.27 -35.64 33.68
N GLU A 617 1.37 -34.95 34.81
CA GLU A 617 1.65 -35.59 36.10
C GLU A 617 0.62 -36.70 36.42
N GLY A 618 1.11 -37.86 36.86
CA GLY A 618 0.28 -39.03 37.15
C GLY A 618 -0.13 -39.86 35.92
N TYR A 619 0.33 -39.49 34.73
CA TYR A 619 0.13 -40.27 33.50
C TYR A 619 1.46 -40.80 32.94
N ALA A 620 1.40 -41.89 32.18
CA ALA A 620 2.55 -42.47 31.50
C ALA A 620 2.64 -41.96 30.05
N LEU A 621 3.86 -41.72 29.56
CA LEU A 621 4.11 -41.39 28.15
C LEU A 621 3.75 -42.59 27.26
N PRO A 622 2.77 -42.46 26.34
CA PRO A 622 2.39 -43.57 25.46
C PRO A 622 3.55 -44.03 24.57
N THR A 623 3.60 -45.32 24.23
CA THR A 623 4.59 -45.88 23.29
C THR A 623 4.42 -45.35 21.86
N ASN A 624 3.20 -44.93 21.50
CA ASN A 624 2.88 -44.20 20.28
C ASN A 624 2.16 -42.90 20.66
N ALA A 625 2.94 -41.85 20.91
CA ALA A 625 2.45 -40.55 21.37
C ALA A 625 2.48 -39.51 20.22
N GLU A 626 1.98 -39.93 19.06
CA GLU A 626 1.88 -39.12 17.86
C GLU A 626 0.41 -38.83 17.54
N PHE A 627 0.09 -37.57 17.25
CA PHE A 627 -1.26 -37.11 16.92
C PHE A 627 -1.21 -36.28 15.64
N GLU A 628 -1.83 -36.78 14.58
CA GLU A 628 -1.85 -36.09 13.28
C GLU A 628 -2.88 -34.97 13.28
N PHE A 629 -2.54 -33.85 12.64
CA PHE A 629 -3.47 -32.78 12.35
C PHE A 629 -3.16 -32.18 10.97
N GLU A 630 -4.18 -31.61 10.33
CA GLU A 630 -4.08 -31.00 9.02
C GLU A 630 -4.74 -29.63 9.06
N ILE A 631 -3.99 -28.62 8.62
CA ILE A 631 -4.49 -27.27 8.36
C ILE A 631 -4.87 -27.21 6.89
N LYS A 632 -6.15 -26.93 6.60
CA LYS A 632 -6.67 -26.84 5.23
C LYS A 632 -6.29 -25.52 4.57
N ALA A 633 -6.58 -25.42 3.27
CA ALA A 633 -6.35 -24.21 2.50
C ALA A 633 -7.11 -22.97 3.01
N ASP A 634 -8.23 -23.16 3.71
CA ASP A 634 -9.02 -22.10 4.35
C ASP A 634 -8.62 -21.85 5.82
N GLY A 635 -7.51 -22.44 6.27
CA GLY A 635 -7.03 -22.33 7.65
C GLY A 635 -7.73 -23.21 8.67
N THR A 636 -8.82 -23.89 8.31
CA THR A 636 -9.55 -24.76 9.26
C THR A 636 -8.84 -26.09 9.49
N LEU A 637 -9.04 -26.70 10.66
CA LEU A 637 -8.56 -28.04 10.94
C LEU A 637 -9.49 -29.11 10.34
N THR A 638 -8.92 -30.23 9.90
CA THR A 638 -9.72 -31.38 9.43
C THR A 638 -10.58 -31.98 10.54
N VAL A 639 -10.13 -31.91 11.79
CA VAL A 639 -10.87 -32.37 12.97
C VAL A 639 -10.88 -31.28 14.02
N MET A 640 -12.09 -30.87 14.43
CA MET A 640 -12.36 -30.03 15.59
C MET A 640 -13.48 -30.72 16.36
N ASN A 641 -13.22 -31.13 17.59
CA ASN A 641 -14.10 -32.02 18.37
C ASN A 641 -14.11 -31.72 19.86
N ILE A 642 -13.66 -30.52 20.24
CA ILE A 642 -13.67 -30.00 21.60
C ILE A 642 -13.63 -28.46 21.54
N ASP A 643 -14.35 -27.80 22.44
CA ASP A 643 -14.27 -26.34 22.59
C ASP A 643 -12.92 -25.94 23.21
N PHE A 644 -12.20 -25.01 22.58
CA PHE A 644 -10.99 -24.43 23.15
C PHE A 644 -11.28 -23.58 24.40
N GLY A 645 -12.53 -23.20 24.68
CA GLY A 645 -12.96 -22.47 25.86
C GLY A 645 -12.73 -23.18 27.20
N VAL A 646 -13.25 -22.59 28.28
CA VAL A 646 -13.01 -23.04 29.67
C VAL A 646 -13.61 -24.41 29.98
N LYS A 647 -14.70 -24.76 29.29
CA LYS A 647 -15.37 -26.05 29.39
C LYS A 647 -15.76 -26.49 28.00
N ASP A 648 -15.87 -27.80 27.83
CA ASP A 648 -16.50 -28.36 26.64
C ASP A 648 -18.02 -28.35 26.86
N ASP A 649 -18.75 -27.65 25.99
CA ASP A 649 -20.21 -27.59 26.05
C ASP A 649 -20.91 -28.05 24.76
N ASP A 650 -20.15 -28.68 23.86
CA ASP A 650 -20.56 -29.23 22.56
C ASP A 650 -21.20 -28.21 21.60
N LYS A 651 -20.98 -26.90 21.80
CA LYS A 651 -21.58 -25.84 20.96
C LYS A 651 -20.61 -25.10 20.07
N ALA A 652 -19.30 -25.21 20.33
CA ALA A 652 -18.29 -24.37 19.71
C ALA A 652 -16.97 -25.11 19.42
N ASP A 653 -17.05 -26.38 19.04
CA ASP A 653 -15.89 -27.20 18.71
C ASP A 653 -14.99 -26.51 17.67
N ASN A 654 -13.81 -26.08 18.14
CA ASN A 654 -12.86 -25.26 17.37
C ASN A 654 -11.39 -25.67 17.63
N ALA A 655 -11.19 -26.76 18.36
CA ALA A 655 -9.88 -27.34 18.66
C ALA A 655 -9.89 -28.86 18.49
N LEU A 656 -8.69 -29.43 18.33
CA LEU A 656 -8.48 -30.86 18.28
C LEU A 656 -8.23 -31.43 19.68
N GLN A 657 -8.99 -32.46 20.06
CA GLN A 657 -8.80 -33.19 21.31
C GLN A 657 -7.60 -34.14 21.21
N VAL A 658 -6.64 -33.97 22.13
CA VAL A 658 -5.43 -34.78 22.24
C VAL A 658 -5.53 -35.71 23.46
N ILE A 659 -6.13 -36.88 23.25
CA ILE A 659 -6.46 -37.84 24.32
C ILE A 659 -5.19 -38.54 24.83
N ASN A 660 -4.98 -38.48 26.15
CA ASN A 660 -3.95 -39.25 26.82
C ASN A 660 -4.41 -40.68 27.06
N LYS A 661 -3.62 -41.66 26.62
CA LYS A 661 -3.92 -43.06 26.90
C LYS A 661 -3.27 -43.45 28.23
N LYS A 662 -4.10 -43.76 29.25
CA LYS A 662 -3.57 -44.39 30.48
C LYS A 662 -2.93 -45.72 30.10
N VAL A 663 -1.67 -45.91 30.45
CA VAL A 663 -1.07 -47.25 30.51
C VAL A 663 -1.69 -47.94 31.72
N THR A 664 -2.86 -48.54 31.54
CA THR A 664 -3.37 -49.51 32.52
C THR A 664 -2.51 -50.75 32.37
N ILE A 665 -1.48 -50.88 33.21
CA ILE A 665 -0.92 -52.20 33.46
C ILE A 665 -2.09 -53.01 34.02
N PRO A 666 -2.54 -54.12 33.41
CA PRO A 666 -3.51 -54.96 34.08
C PRO A 666 -2.90 -55.31 35.43
N GLN A 667 -3.58 -54.98 36.53
CA GLN A 667 -3.24 -55.60 37.80
C GLN A 667 -3.29 -57.10 37.57
N THR A 668 -2.13 -57.77 37.50
CA THR A 668 -2.04 -59.23 37.40
C THR A 668 -2.38 -59.91 38.74
N GLY A 669 -3.38 -59.35 39.44
CA GLY A 669 -3.88 -59.76 40.74
C GLY A 669 -5.41 -59.71 40.77
N GLY A 670 -6.08 -60.14 39.69
CA GLY A 670 -7.53 -60.35 39.69
C GLY A 670 -7.96 -61.44 40.69
N ILE A 671 -9.28 -61.62 40.84
CA ILE A 671 -9.94 -62.63 41.72
C ILE A 671 -9.30 -64.02 41.65
N GLY A 672 -8.72 -64.41 40.51
CA GLY A 672 -7.98 -65.67 40.36
C GLY A 672 -6.86 -65.87 41.38
N THR A 673 -6.04 -64.85 41.69
CA THR A 673 -4.92 -64.97 42.63
C THR A 673 -5.41 -65.15 44.08
N ILE A 674 -6.52 -64.52 44.45
CA ILE A 674 -7.16 -64.69 45.77
C ILE A 674 -7.72 -66.11 45.90
N ILE A 675 -8.35 -66.66 44.86
CA ILE A 675 -8.88 -68.03 44.84
C ILE A 675 -7.73 -69.04 44.97
N PHE A 676 -6.64 -68.90 44.21
CA PHE A 676 -5.48 -69.80 44.31
C PHE A 676 -4.77 -69.71 45.68
N THR A 677 -4.68 -68.52 46.26
CA THR A 677 -4.08 -68.32 47.59
C THR A 677 -4.97 -68.91 48.70
N ALA A 678 -6.29 -68.75 48.60
CA ALA A 678 -7.24 -69.32 49.56
C ALA A 678 -7.28 -70.86 49.49
N ILE A 679 -7.26 -71.45 48.28
CA ILE A 679 -7.18 -72.90 48.09
C ILE A 679 -5.84 -73.44 48.59
N GLY A 680 -4.73 -72.74 48.29
CA GLY A 680 -3.40 -73.10 48.81
C GLY A 680 -3.32 -73.11 50.34
N LEU A 681 -3.90 -72.10 51.00
CA LEU A 681 -3.97 -72.04 52.46
C LEU A 681 -4.89 -73.11 53.05
N ALA A 682 -6.01 -73.44 52.39
CA ALA A 682 -6.90 -74.53 52.81
C ALA A 682 -6.23 -75.91 52.71
N ILE A 683 -5.45 -76.15 51.65
CA ILE A 683 -4.66 -77.37 51.48
C ILE A 683 -3.59 -77.46 52.57
N MET A 684 -2.85 -76.38 52.85
CA MET A 684 -1.86 -76.37 53.92
C MET A 684 -2.49 -76.58 55.31
N ALA A 685 -3.64 -75.98 55.59
CA ALA A 685 -4.37 -76.22 56.83
C ALA A 685 -4.82 -77.68 56.97
N SER A 686 -5.31 -78.30 55.90
CA SER A 686 -5.71 -79.71 55.90
C SER A 686 -4.52 -80.66 56.08
N ALA A 687 -3.35 -80.34 55.51
CA ALA A 687 -2.12 -81.10 55.72
C ALA A 687 -1.61 -81.01 57.17
N ILE A 688 -1.66 -79.82 57.79
CA ILE A 688 -1.28 -79.62 59.20
C ILE A 688 -2.21 -80.41 60.14
N ILE A 689 -3.52 -80.45 59.86
CA ILE A 689 -4.49 -81.23 60.64
C ILE A 689 -4.22 -82.73 60.48
N ALA A 690 -3.94 -83.22 59.26
CA ALA A 690 -3.61 -84.62 59.02
C ALA A 690 -2.30 -85.06 59.71
N ILE A 691 -1.28 -84.20 59.72
CA ILE A 691 0.00 -84.45 60.42
C ILE A 691 -0.22 -84.50 61.94
N LYS A 692 -1.00 -83.58 62.52
CA LYS A 692 -1.36 -83.63 63.95
C LYS A 692 -2.19 -84.86 64.33
N LYS A 693 -3.08 -85.32 63.45
CA LYS A 693 -3.88 -86.53 63.68
C LYS A 693 -3.02 -87.81 63.60
N ARG A 694 -1.99 -87.83 62.75
CA ARG A 694 -1.02 -88.93 62.66
C ARG A 694 -0.10 -88.99 63.89
N GLN A 695 0.37 -87.85 64.39
CA GLN A 695 1.17 -87.78 65.62
C GLN A 695 0.38 -88.16 66.89
N ALA A 696 -0.94 -87.97 66.90
CA ALA A 696 -1.81 -88.41 68.01
C ALA A 696 -2.15 -89.92 67.98
N THR A 697 -1.88 -90.62 66.87
CA THR A 697 -2.15 -92.07 66.73
C THR A 697 -0.89 -92.92 66.94
N GLU A 698 0.30 -92.32 66.83
CA GLU A 698 1.60 -92.99 67.11
C GLU A 698 2.10 -92.77 68.56
N ALA A 699 1.31 -92.11 69.42
CA ALA A 699 1.62 -91.87 70.84
C ALA A 699 0.62 -92.54 71.80
N ARG A 700 0.19 -93.77 71.48
CA ARG A 700 -0.55 -94.65 72.40
C ARG A 700 0.02 -96.06 72.40
#